data_AF-A0A9D9DW39-F1
#
_entry.id   AF-A0A9D9DW39-F1
#
_cell.length_a   1.000
_cell.length_b   1.000
_cell.length_c   1.000
_cell.angle_alpha   90.00
_cell.angle_beta   90.00
_cell.angle_gamma   90.00
#
_symmetry.space_group_name_H-M   'P 1'
#
loop_
_entity.id
_entity.type
_entity.pdbx_description
1 polymer ?
#
loop_
_entity_poly.entity_id
_entity_poly.type
_entity_poly.pdbx_seq_one_letter_code
_entity_poly.pdbx_strand_id
1 'polypeptide(L)'
;MKNKFFKKFVALTLAVGTVMPYTVSGAPMVNYKLVYDGKTHNYSAEEVYISVNGEDIENGDMPPVILENRTLVPARAVFEAMGAEVLWNGETSEVFISKGSDVVTIKVGNNTGYKNGSKFTMDVPPKIINDRTVIPVRAVSEALDCDVEWNGKTRYVIINDKKEEEEKPVEPENPSTNEEEKPVVETPQTPSDNNTSTIPSENANPSGGSVNVSSITIPNSGEAETYVINASGQISNYTTEIVGDDRLVVDIYDATMKISNTNIAVNGSSNVASIRSAQNKMEPQKVTRVVFDLKNIGNAYTVGYTADKKGIAVSFSKNEINGISMASDGKADTVTISGKYAPVGSITRLTNPDRVVIDFANSSLSIPATPNTAGLNVITSARTGQYNDSTARVTLEVPSNVEVTTASVDNTFKVSVFKGTLDNISYNSSTRTITMKKVANMNINSIAHNDDYLNLKYVMTLPGDFSSQYGYGTYEVNDSYLNNFVIGKDSSGKTTITFSEKQITAYTVTEDAENYYIKVQNPKEKYNFVVVLDAGHGNQDPGTSGNGFKEKDLNLQVLLKTYALFENDGKDDVKVYVTRDDDSYPQNATRAKKANESADMFISIHMNSASPNPVPNGTEVLYKNHSNDIEGRLTSKLLAQTLQNGLLDALGTTDRGIKHRTDLLVLNSTTVPAVIIETGFLSNLGDAQKVSNSEYQQKIAQSIYNSVYYLASNYKVR
;
A
#
# COMPACT_ATOMS: atom_id res chain seq x y z
N MET A 1 17.80 -82.21 -23.30
CA MET A 1 16.68 -81.33 -22.91
C MET A 1 17.16 -80.42 -21.79
N LYS A 2 16.84 -79.11 -21.88
CA LYS A 2 16.87 -78.08 -20.81
C LYS A 2 18.03 -78.14 -19.80
N ASN A 3 18.88 -77.10 -19.77
CA ASN A 3 19.08 -76.25 -18.58
C ASN A 3 20.26 -75.26 -18.68
N LYS A 4 20.03 -74.11 -18.01
CA LYS A 4 20.95 -73.28 -17.21
C LYS A 4 22.05 -72.43 -17.90
N PHE A 5 21.91 -71.11 -17.67
CA PHE A 5 22.88 -70.18 -17.04
C PHE A 5 24.38 -70.28 -17.42
N PHE A 6 25.01 -69.20 -17.89
CA PHE A 6 25.87 -68.26 -17.10
C PHE A 6 26.71 -67.29 -17.97
N LYS A 7 26.71 -66.02 -17.56
CA LYS A 7 27.70 -64.91 -17.59
C LYS A 7 28.79 -64.73 -18.68
N LYS A 8 28.80 -63.47 -19.17
CA LYS A 8 29.89 -62.47 -19.35
C LYS A 8 31.25 -62.89 -19.93
N PHE A 9 31.69 -62.16 -20.97
CA PHE A 9 33.04 -61.59 -21.13
C PHE A 9 32.93 -60.35 -22.05
N VAL A 10 33.06 -59.12 -21.52
CA VAL A 10 34.25 -58.24 -21.63
C VAL A 10 34.80 -58.15 -23.06
N ALA A 11 34.58 -57.01 -23.71
CA ALA A 11 35.31 -56.60 -24.90
C ALA A 11 36.04 -55.28 -24.61
N LEU A 12 37.36 -55.43 -24.52
CA LEU A 12 38.38 -54.40 -24.61
C LEU A 12 38.46 -53.94 -26.07
N THR A 13 38.38 -52.63 -26.33
CA THR A 13 38.72 -52.08 -27.64
C THR A 13 39.72 -50.93 -27.53
N LEU A 14 40.83 -51.17 -28.22
CA LEU A 14 41.99 -50.35 -28.52
C LEU A 14 41.69 -48.85 -28.73
N ALA A 15 42.41 -48.00 -27.99
CA ALA A 15 42.67 -46.63 -28.39
C ALA A 15 43.84 -46.60 -29.39
N VAL A 16 43.54 -46.29 -30.65
CA VAL A 16 44.53 -45.92 -31.66
C VAL A 16 44.84 -44.44 -31.45
N GLY A 17 46.09 -44.13 -31.09
CA GLY A 17 46.56 -42.77 -30.91
C GLY A 17 46.60 -42.01 -32.23
N THR A 18 45.75 -40.99 -32.35
CA THR A 18 46.02 -39.83 -33.20
C THR A 18 46.75 -38.81 -32.34
N VAL A 19 48.01 -38.57 -32.69
CA VAL A 19 48.77 -37.43 -32.16
C VAL A 19 48.16 -36.19 -32.80
N MET A 20 47.16 -35.59 -32.15
CA MET A 20 46.72 -34.24 -32.48
C MET A 20 47.89 -33.30 -32.09
N PRO A 21 48.40 -32.45 -33.00
CA PRO A 21 49.30 -31.40 -32.59
C PRO A 21 48.57 -30.54 -31.56
N TYR A 22 49.16 -30.36 -30.38
CA TYR A 22 48.78 -29.25 -29.51
C TYR A 22 49.11 -27.97 -30.29
N THR A 23 48.14 -27.48 -31.07
CA THR A 23 48.09 -26.05 -31.31
C THR A 23 47.90 -25.44 -29.94
N VAL A 24 48.90 -24.70 -29.47
CA VAL A 24 48.71 -23.71 -28.42
C VAL A 24 47.75 -22.69 -29.03
N SER A 25 46.45 -22.98 -28.96
CA SER A 25 45.43 -21.97 -29.14
C SER A 25 45.68 -20.98 -28.02
N GLY A 26 46.15 -19.78 -28.37
CA GLY A 26 46.14 -18.67 -27.44
C GLY A 26 44.74 -18.53 -26.84
N ALA A 27 44.65 -18.10 -25.58
CA ALA A 27 43.36 -17.79 -24.98
C ALA A 27 42.61 -16.81 -25.90
N PRO A 28 41.28 -16.96 -26.07
CA PRO A 28 40.51 -16.09 -26.93
C PRO A 28 40.77 -14.62 -26.57
N MET A 29 41.03 -13.79 -27.58
CA MET A 29 41.33 -12.37 -27.37
C MET A 29 40.03 -11.56 -27.37
N VAL A 30 39.77 -10.84 -26.29
CA VAL A 30 38.70 -9.84 -26.20
C VAL A 30 39.21 -8.54 -26.79
N ASN A 31 38.60 -8.14 -27.90
CA ASN A 31 38.83 -6.84 -28.52
C ASN A 31 37.59 -5.97 -28.31
N TYR A 32 37.72 -4.89 -27.54
CA TYR A 32 36.59 -4.05 -27.14
C TYR A 32 36.94 -2.55 -27.26
N LYS A 33 35.94 -1.72 -27.55
CA LYS A 33 36.08 -0.26 -27.42
C LYS A 33 35.54 0.15 -26.07
N LEU A 34 36.41 0.58 -25.16
CA LEU A 34 36.04 1.03 -23.84
C LEU A 34 35.84 2.55 -23.87
N VAL A 35 34.62 3.02 -23.63
CA VAL A 35 34.29 4.43 -23.50
C VAL A 35 34.20 4.77 -22.01
N TYR A 36 35.16 5.54 -21.52
CA TYR A 36 35.21 6.04 -20.14
C TYR A 36 36.07 7.31 -20.07
N ASP A 37 35.92 8.11 -19.01
CA ASP A 37 36.66 9.38 -18.82
C ASP A 37 36.56 10.33 -20.05
N GLY A 38 35.45 10.28 -20.78
CA GLY A 38 35.19 11.08 -21.99
C GLY A 38 35.99 10.69 -23.23
N LYS A 39 36.66 9.53 -23.24
CA LYS A 39 37.51 9.05 -24.35
C LYS A 39 37.18 7.61 -24.73
N THR A 40 37.52 7.25 -25.96
CA THR A 40 37.46 5.86 -26.44
C THR A 40 38.85 5.23 -26.38
N HIS A 41 38.95 4.07 -25.72
CA HIS A 41 40.16 3.28 -25.59
C HIS A 41 39.98 1.94 -26.32
N ASN A 42 40.91 1.60 -27.22
CA ASN A 42 40.94 0.27 -27.81
C ASN A 42 41.54 -0.69 -26.78
N TYR A 43 40.75 -1.66 -26.33
CA TYR A 43 41.15 -2.70 -25.39
C TYR A 43 41.36 -4.01 -26.15
N SER A 44 42.51 -4.64 -25.95
CA SER A 44 42.84 -5.95 -26.49
C SER A 44 43.60 -6.73 -25.43
N ALA A 45 42.99 -7.79 -24.91
CA ALA A 45 43.59 -8.69 -23.94
C ALA A 45 42.98 -10.07 -24.08
N GLU A 46 43.66 -11.11 -23.59
CA GLU A 46 43.03 -12.43 -23.47
C GLU A 46 41.82 -12.34 -22.54
N GLU A 47 40.79 -13.14 -22.83
CA GLU A 47 39.54 -13.20 -22.09
C GLU A 47 39.78 -13.58 -20.62
N VAL A 48 38.94 -13.03 -19.76
CA VAL A 48 38.89 -13.35 -18.33
C VAL A 48 37.54 -13.98 -18.03
N TYR A 49 37.58 -15.10 -17.32
CA TYR A 49 36.40 -15.85 -16.91
C TYR A 49 36.13 -15.66 -15.43
N ILE A 50 34.87 -15.75 -15.03
CA ILE A 50 34.44 -15.62 -13.64
C ILE A 50 33.68 -16.88 -13.26
N SER A 51 34.07 -17.48 -12.14
CA SER A 51 33.32 -18.56 -11.51
C SER A 51 32.91 -18.13 -10.11
N VAL A 52 31.63 -18.27 -9.78
CA VAL A 52 31.05 -17.96 -8.48
C VAL A 52 30.50 -19.27 -7.88
N ASN A 53 31.01 -19.66 -6.71
CA ASN A 53 30.57 -20.88 -6.00
C ASN A 53 30.59 -22.15 -6.88
N GLY A 54 31.53 -22.22 -7.83
CA GLY A 54 31.68 -23.35 -8.75
C GLY A 54 30.84 -23.28 -10.03
N GLU A 55 30.03 -22.24 -10.21
CA GLU A 55 29.26 -21.98 -11.44
C GLU A 55 29.92 -20.88 -12.29
N ASP A 56 30.07 -21.14 -13.59
CA ASP A 56 30.64 -20.16 -14.51
C ASP A 56 29.62 -19.07 -14.86
N ILE A 57 30.04 -17.81 -14.78
CA ILE A 57 29.22 -16.66 -15.14
C ILE A 57 29.37 -16.36 -16.62
N GLU A 58 28.26 -16.40 -17.36
CA GLU A 58 28.27 -16.00 -18.77
C GLU A 58 28.64 -14.52 -18.92
N ASN A 59 29.56 -14.25 -19.84
CA ASN A 59 29.93 -12.87 -20.18
C ASN A 59 28.74 -12.19 -20.87
N GLY A 60 28.15 -11.21 -20.17
CA GLY A 60 27.07 -10.37 -20.69
C GLY A 60 27.55 -9.35 -21.73
N ASP A 61 26.81 -8.25 -21.87
CA ASP A 61 27.11 -7.21 -22.86
C ASP A 61 28.40 -6.42 -22.58
N MET A 62 28.93 -6.50 -21.36
CA MET A 62 30.22 -5.96 -20.95
C MET A 62 31.08 -7.07 -20.33
N PRO A 63 32.20 -7.49 -20.95
CA PRO A 63 33.07 -8.51 -20.38
C PRO A 63 33.93 -7.96 -19.23
N PRO A 64 34.50 -8.82 -18.38
CA PRO A 64 35.54 -8.41 -17.44
C PRO A 64 36.74 -7.78 -18.16
N VAL A 65 37.27 -6.69 -17.59
CA VAL A 65 38.42 -5.97 -18.17
C VAL A 65 39.54 -5.83 -17.16
N ILE A 66 40.79 -5.89 -17.63
CA ILE A 66 41.96 -5.64 -16.80
C ILE A 66 42.42 -4.20 -17.04
N LEU A 67 42.26 -3.35 -16.03
CA LEU A 67 42.79 -1.98 -16.03
C LEU A 67 43.77 -1.85 -14.87
N GLU A 68 44.94 -1.26 -15.14
CA GLU A 68 45.96 -1.01 -14.10
C GLU A 68 46.31 -2.27 -13.28
N ASN A 69 46.42 -3.43 -13.94
CA ASN A 69 46.68 -4.74 -13.32
C ASN A 69 45.62 -5.18 -12.29
N ARG A 70 44.38 -4.70 -12.40
CA ARG A 70 43.22 -5.18 -11.63
C ARG A 70 42.09 -5.59 -12.56
N THR A 71 41.41 -6.68 -12.22
CA THR A 71 40.21 -7.12 -12.92
C THR A 71 39.01 -6.32 -12.43
N LEU A 72 38.35 -5.61 -13.34
CA LEU A 72 37.10 -4.91 -13.12
C LEU A 72 35.96 -5.67 -13.81
N VAL A 73 34.84 -5.78 -13.12
CA VAL A 73 33.70 -6.59 -13.55
C VAL A 73 32.41 -5.78 -13.49
N PRO A 74 31.42 -6.01 -14.36
CA PRO A 74 30.11 -5.40 -14.23
C PRO A 74 29.48 -5.77 -12.88
N ALA A 75 29.11 -4.77 -12.07
CA ALA A 75 28.69 -4.99 -10.69
C ALA A 75 27.51 -5.96 -10.57
N ARG A 76 26.45 -5.79 -11.36
CA ARG A 76 25.26 -6.66 -11.27
C ARG A 76 25.56 -8.11 -11.66
N ALA A 77 26.23 -8.32 -12.79
CA ALA A 77 26.47 -9.66 -13.33
C ALA A 77 27.21 -10.59 -12.36
N VAL A 78 28.14 -10.04 -11.57
CA VAL A 78 28.95 -10.84 -10.64
C VAL A 78 28.31 -10.89 -9.25
N PHE A 79 27.91 -9.75 -8.69
CA PHE A 79 27.47 -9.70 -7.30
C PHE A 79 26.03 -10.21 -7.12
N GLU A 80 25.14 -10.08 -8.11
CA GLU A 80 23.82 -10.73 -8.07
C GLU A 80 23.93 -12.26 -8.17
N ALA A 81 24.89 -12.77 -8.96
CA ALA A 81 25.19 -14.20 -9.03
C ALA A 81 25.78 -14.75 -7.72
N MET A 82 26.41 -13.88 -6.91
CA MET A 82 26.83 -14.18 -5.54
C MET A 82 25.69 -14.12 -4.51
N GLY A 83 24.45 -13.85 -4.94
CA GLY A 83 23.29 -13.67 -4.06
C GLY A 83 23.21 -12.30 -3.38
N ALA A 84 23.93 -11.29 -3.87
CA ALA A 84 23.88 -9.92 -3.37
C ALA A 84 22.87 -9.05 -4.14
N GLU A 85 22.26 -8.07 -3.47
CA GLU A 85 21.48 -7.00 -4.12
C GLU A 85 22.39 -5.85 -4.55
N VAL A 86 22.24 -5.34 -5.77
CA VAL A 86 23.08 -4.26 -6.32
C VAL A 86 22.23 -3.04 -6.75
N LEU A 87 22.34 -1.96 -5.97
CA LEU A 87 21.65 -0.69 -6.21
C LEU A 87 22.59 0.39 -6.75
N TRP A 88 22.09 1.20 -7.67
CA TRP A 88 22.81 2.32 -8.27
C TRP A 88 22.13 3.65 -7.90
N ASN A 89 22.90 4.58 -7.33
CA ASN A 89 22.48 5.96 -7.13
C ASN A 89 23.12 6.86 -8.20
N GLY A 90 22.30 7.28 -9.18
CA GLY A 90 22.73 8.13 -10.28
C GLY A 90 23.02 9.58 -9.92
N GLU A 91 22.53 10.08 -8.77
CA GLU A 91 22.78 11.46 -8.32
C GLU A 91 24.15 11.59 -7.64
N THR A 92 24.54 10.57 -6.86
CA THR A 92 25.81 10.56 -6.11
C THR A 92 26.92 9.74 -6.77
N SER A 93 26.58 9.01 -7.83
CA SER A 93 27.43 8.03 -8.53
C SER A 93 27.93 6.90 -7.63
N GLU A 94 27.06 6.41 -6.76
CA GLU A 94 27.37 5.37 -5.76
C GLU A 94 26.71 4.03 -6.11
N VAL A 95 27.43 2.95 -5.84
CA VAL A 95 26.96 1.58 -5.92
C VAL A 95 26.85 1.03 -4.50
N PHE A 96 25.71 0.44 -4.18
CA PHE A 96 25.47 -0.29 -2.93
C PHE A 96 25.35 -1.77 -3.27
N ILE A 97 26.13 -2.60 -2.58
CA ILE A 97 26.18 -4.04 -2.78
C ILE A 97 25.91 -4.69 -1.43
N SER A 98 24.78 -5.39 -1.30
CA SER A 98 24.29 -5.93 -0.04
C SER A 98 24.21 -7.45 -0.09
N LYS A 99 24.91 -8.14 0.81
CA LYS A 99 24.85 -9.61 0.95
C LYS A 99 24.72 -9.97 2.43
N GLY A 100 23.59 -10.57 2.82
CA GLY A 100 23.28 -10.82 4.23
C GLY A 100 23.22 -9.50 5.02
N SER A 101 24.00 -9.40 6.11
CA SER A 101 24.14 -8.17 6.91
C SER A 101 25.19 -7.19 6.39
N ASP A 102 25.98 -7.57 5.38
CA ASP A 102 27.08 -6.76 4.88
C ASP A 102 26.65 -5.85 3.74
N VAL A 103 26.98 -4.57 3.86
CA VAL A 103 26.76 -3.54 2.85
C VAL A 103 28.09 -2.93 2.47
N VAL A 104 28.44 -3.06 1.19
CA VAL A 104 29.57 -2.38 0.57
C VAL A 104 29.09 -1.18 -0.23
N THR A 105 29.54 0.01 0.13
CA THR A 105 29.29 1.26 -0.58
C THR A 105 30.56 1.74 -1.26
N ILE A 106 30.49 1.97 -2.56
CA ILE A 106 31.60 2.45 -3.38
C ILE A 106 31.13 3.55 -4.33
N LYS A 107 31.99 4.54 -4.58
CA LYS A 107 31.68 5.67 -5.46
C LYS A 107 32.53 5.62 -6.72
N VAL A 108 31.93 5.87 -7.88
CA VAL A 108 32.63 5.95 -9.16
C VAL A 108 33.71 7.04 -9.09
N GLY A 109 34.93 6.69 -9.52
CA GLY A 109 36.10 7.56 -9.48
C GLY A 109 36.77 7.68 -8.11
N ASN A 110 36.36 6.92 -7.09
CA ASN A 110 36.95 6.96 -5.75
C ASN A 110 37.59 5.61 -5.35
N ASN A 111 38.84 5.66 -4.91
CA ASN A 111 39.58 4.49 -4.41
C ASN A 111 39.18 4.07 -2.97
N THR A 112 38.31 4.84 -2.32
CA THR A 112 37.79 4.51 -0.98
C THR A 112 36.40 3.88 -1.07
N GLY A 113 36.24 2.73 -0.45
CA GLY A 113 34.95 2.08 -0.21
C GLY A 113 34.64 1.96 1.28
N TYR A 114 33.41 1.59 1.61
CA TYR A 114 32.97 1.36 2.98
C TYR A 114 32.25 0.02 3.09
N LYS A 115 32.63 -0.82 4.06
CA LYS A 115 31.88 -2.01 4.49
C LYS A 115 31.21 -1.68 5.82
N ASN A 116 29.88 -1.66 5.88
CA ASN A 116 29.12 -1.35 7.10
C ASN A 116 29.62 -0.05 7.79
N GLY A 117 29.97 0.96 6.99
CA GLY A 117 30.54 2.23 7.46
C GLY A 117 32.05 2.22 7.77
N SER A 118 32.70 1.05 7.81
CA SER A 118 34.15 0.91 7.99
C SER A 118 34.89 1.07 6.67
N LYS A 119 35.92 1.92 6.65
CA LYS A 119 36.65 2.26 5.44
C LYS A 119 37.55 1.11 4.96
N PHE A 120 37.53 0.83 3.66
CA PHE A 120 38.55 0.03 2.96
C PHE A 120 39.05 0.76 1.70
N THR A 121 40.18 0.32 1.14
CA THR A 121 40.81 0.93 -0.04
C THR A 121 40.85 -0.03 -1.21
N MET A 122 40.68 0.50 -2.42
CA MET A 122 40.79 -0.20 -3.68
C MET A 122 41.96 0.39 -4.47
N ASP A 123 42.76 -0.47 -5.11
CA ASP A 123 43.91 0.00 -5.91
C ASP A 123 43.48 0.77 -7.16
N VAL A 124 42.33 0.40 -7.73
CA VAL A 124 41.73 1.04 -8.89
C VAL A 124 40.30 1.45 -8.51
N PRO A 125 39.83 2.67 -8.82
CA PRO A 125 38.47 3.07 -8.47
C PRO A 125 37.42 2.39 -9.37
N PRO A 126 36.17 2.27 -8.91
CA PRO A 126 35.03 1.91 -9.77
C PRO A 126 34.91 2.89 -10.94
N LYS A 127 34.56 2.39 -12.13
CA LYS A 127 34.38 3.20 -13.34
C LYS A 127 33.05 2.93 -14.01
N ILE A 128 32.54 3.92 -14.73
CA ILE A 128 31.49 3.70 -15.74
C ILE A 128 32.21 3.49 -17.07
N ILE A 129 32.07 2.31 -17.65
CA ILE A 129 32.62 1.96 -18.97
C ILE A 129 31.47 1.45 -19.83
N ASN A 130 31.24 2.08 -20.99
CA ASN A 130 30.16 1.70 -21.92
C ASN A 130 28.79 1.58 -21.22
N ASP A 131 28.42 2.59 -20.42
CA ASP A 131 27.17 2.63 -19.65
C ASP A 131 26.99 1.48 -18.65
N ARG A 132 28.08 0.85 -18.23
CA ARG A 132 28.13 -0.18 -17.19
C ARG A 132 29.04 0.25 -16.05
N THR A 133 28.55 0.14 -14.82
CA THR A 133 29.40 0.34 -13.64
C THR A 133 30.24 -0.90 -13.42
N VAL A 134 31.55 -0.77 -13.68
CA VAL A 134 32.53 -1.83 -13.50
C VAL A 134 33.38 -1.57 -12.27
N ILE A 135 33.58 -2.62 -11.47
CA ILE A 135 34.13 -2.50 -10.12
C ILE A 135 35.25 -3.51 -9.87
N PRO A 136 36.27 -3.18 -9.04
CA PRO A 136 37.38 -4.10 -8.76
C PRO A 136 36.88 -5.34 -8.02
N VAL A 137 36.82 -6.47 -8.73
CA VAL A 137 36.14 -7.68 -8.23
C VAL A 137 36.72 -8.18 -6.92
N ARG A 138 38.05 -8.18 -6.79
CA ARG A 138 38.74 -8.67 -5.59
C ARG A 138 38.39 -7.85 -4.35
N ALA A 139 38.59 -6.53 -4.42
CA ALA A 139 38.42 -5.67 -3.25
C ALA A 139 36.97 -5.66 -2.74
N VAL A 140 36.00 -5.73 -3.64
CA VAL A 140 34.58 -5.76 -3.27
C VAL A 140 34.16 -7.15 -2.78
N SER A 141 34.63 -8.23 -3.39
CA SER A 141 34.30 -9.60 -2.94
C SER A 141 34.94 -9.91 -1.59
N GLU A 142 36.20 -9.50 -1.35
CA GLU A 142 36.85 -9.63 -0.05
C GLU A 142 36.14 -8.79 1.03
N ALA A 143 35.63 -7.60 0.68
CA ALA A 143 34.81 -6.80 1.58
C ALA A 143 33.45 -7.45 1.90
N LEU A 144 32.94 -8.35 1.05
CA LEU A 144 31.77 -9.18 1.30
C LEU A 144 32.12 -10.54 1.93
N ASP A 145 33.30 -10.64 2.56
CA ASP A 145 33.81 -11.85 3.22
C ASP A 145 33.91 -13.09 2.31
N CYS A 146 34.08 -12.90 1.00
CA CYS A 146 34.32 -13.99 0.05
C CYS A 146 35.82 -14.20 -0.19
N ASP A 147 36.20 -15.45 -0.52
CA ASP A 147 37.56 -15.77 -0.96
C ASP A 147 37.68 -15.59 -2.48
N VAL A 148 38.78 -14.95 -2.91
CA VAL A 148 39.03 -14.63 -4.33
C VAL A 148 40.38 -15.19 -4.79
N GLU A 149 40.34 -16.12 -5.73
CA GLU A 149 41.55 -16.68 -6.38
C GLU A 149 41.68 -16.18 -7.83
N TRP A 150 42.92 -15.90 -8.24
CA TRP A 150 43.26 -15.65 -9.64
C TRP A 150 44.09 -16.80 -10.20
N ASN A 151 43.55 -17.51 -11.19
CA ASN A 151 44.29 -18.56 -11.90
C ASN A 151 44.91 -17.98 -13.18
N GLY A 152 46.20 -17.66 -13.14
CA GLY A 152 46.92 -17.06 -14.27
C GLY A 152 47.05 -17.95 -15.51
N LYS A 153 46.88 -19.28 -15.39
CA LYS A 153 46.97 -20.22 -16.51
C LYS A 153 45.63 -20.37 -17.24
N THR A 154 44.53 -20.42 -16.50
CA THR A 154 43.17 -20.57 -17.07
C THR A 154 42.43 -19.24 -17.21
N ARG A 155 42.99 -18.15 -16.68
CA ARG A 155 42.42 -16.79 -16.69
C ARG A 155 41.09 -16.67 -15.93
N TYR A 156 40.87 -17.52 -14.93
CA TYR A 156 39.70 -17.46 -14.06
C TYR A 156 39.93 -16.56 -12.84
N VAL A 157 38.94 -15.73 -12.55
CA VAL A 157 38.67 -15.21 -11.20
C VAL A 157 37.67 -16.16 -10.55
N ILE A 158 38.08 -16.83 -9.49
CA ILE A 158 37.23 -17.77 -8.74
C ILE A 158 36.83 -17.09 -7.45
N ILE A 159 35.52 -16.98 -7.22
CA ILE A 159 34.94 -16.36 -6.03
C ILE A 159 34.13 -17.42 -5.29
N ASN A 160 34.48 -17.69 -4.04
CA ASN A 160 33.75 -18.64 -3.20
C ASN A 160 33.35 -18.01 -1.88
N ASP A 161 32.17 -18.37 -1.41
CA ASP A 161 31.77 -18.06 -0.03
C ASP A 161 32.67 -18.80 0.96
N LYS A 162 33.08 -18.12 2.02
CA LYS A 162 33.80 -18.75 3.13
C LYS A 162 32.85 -19.73 3.81
N LYS A 163 33.21 -21.02 3.82
CA LYS A 163 32.44 -22.04 4.55
C LYS A 163 32.48 -21.74 6.04
N GLU A 164 31.31 -21.70 6.68
CA GLU A 164 31.21 -21.67 8.14
C GLU A 164 31.91 -22.91 8.73
N GLU A 165 32.74 -22.73 9.76
CA GLU A 165 33.25 -23.84 10.55
C GLU A 165 32.09 -24.45 11.34
N GLU A 166 31.62 -25.63 10.92
CA GLU A 166 30.57 -26.39 11.61
C GLU A 166 31.01 -26.76 13.05
N GLU A 167 30.23 -26.36 14.05
CA GLU A 167 30.29 -26.94 15.39
C GLU A 167 29.99 -28.45 15.32
N LYS A 168 30.88 -29.27 15.88
CA LYS A 168 30.84 -30.74 15.83
C LYS A 168 29.51 -31.32 16.37
N PRO A 169 28.80 -32.17 15.60
CA PRO A 169 27.68 -32.94 16.13
C PRO A 169 28.14 -34.22 16.85
N VAL A 170 27.38 -34.61 17.87
CA VAL A 170 27.47 -35.91 18.55
C VAL A 170 26.82 -36.98 17.68
N GLU A 171 27.54 -38.07 17.41
CA GLU A 171 27.12 -39.28 16.66
C GLU A 171 26.78 -40.44 17.63
N PRO A 172 26.22 -41.59 17.19
CA PRO A 172 25.11 -41.82 16.24
C PRO A 172 24.10 -42.90 16.73
N GLU A 173 22.97 -43.07 16.05
CA GLU A 173 22.57 -44.39 15.53
C GLU A 173 21.58 -44.25 14.35
N ASN A 174 21.77 -45.11 13.35
CA ASN A 174 21.27 -45.06 11.96
C ASN A 174 20.23 -46.21 11.73
N PRO A 175 19.75 -46.50 10.50
CA PRO A 175 18.52 -46.01 9.88
C PRO A 175 17.51 -47.12 9.53
N SER A 176 16.34 -46.74 9.02
CA SER A 176 15.60 -47.60 8.07
C SER A 176 14.86 -46.77 7.01
N THR A 177 15.11 -47.20 5.78
CA THR A 177 14.53 -46.89 4.47
C THR A 177 12.99 -46.86 4.41
N ASN A 178 12.41 -46.00 3.54
CA ASN A 178 11.81 -46.42 2.26
C ASN A 178 11.20 -45.26 1.47
N GLU A 179 11.39 -45.34 0.15
CA GLU A 179 10.65 -44.65 -0.90
C GLU A 179 9.21 -45.18 -1.01
N GLU A 180 8.23 -44.35 -1.39
CA GLU A 180 7.14 -44.71 -2.32
C GLU A 180 6.31 -43.48 -2.77
N GLU A 181 5.76 -43.59 -4.00
CA GLU A 181 5.08 -42.56 -4.82
C GLU A 181 3.62 -42.23 -4.42
N LYS A 182 3.22 -40.96 -4.74
CA LYS A 182 1.89 -40.45 -5.19
C LYS A 182 0.70 -40.51 -4.17
N PRO A 183 -0.40 -39.72 -4.31
CA PRO A 183 -0.93 -39.04 -5.52
C PRO A 183 -1.51 -37.61 -5.33
N VAL A 184 -1.95 -37.06 -6.47
CA VAL A 184 -2.80 -35.87 -6.66
C VAL A 184 -4.18 -36.06 -6.03
N VAL A 185 -4.70 -35.05 -5.32
CA VAL A 185 -6.13 -34.87 -5.01
C VAL A 185 -6.51 -33.38 -5.07
N GLU A 186 -7.64 -33.15 -5.72
CA GLU A 186 -8.34 -31.91 -6.03
C GLU A 186 -8.85 -31.12 -4.82
N THR A 187 -9.23 -29.86 -5.03
CA THR A 187 -10.19 -29.11 -4.20
C THR A 187 -10.76 -27.90 -4.99
N PRO A 188 -11.92 -27.32 -4.62
CA PRO A 188 -13.20 -27.52 -5.32
C PRO A 188 -13.81 -26.26 -5.98
N GLN A 189 -14.78 -26.48 -6.88
CA GLN A 189 -15.72 -25.46 -7.41
C GLN A 189 -16.72 -25.04 -6.31
N THR A 190 -17.12 -23.76 -6.17
CA THR A 190 -18.26 -23.02 -6.78
C THR A 190 -18.42 -21.68 -6.01
N PRO A 191 -19.27 -20.68 -6.38
CA PRO A 191 -20.21 -20.56 -7.51
C PRO A 191 -20.04 -19.28 -8.37
N SER A 192 -20.74 -19.28 -9.50
CA SER A 192 -20.88 -18.17 -10.44
C SER A 192 -21.72 -17.02 -9.88
N ASP A 193 -21.23 -15.79 -10.02
CA ASP A 193 -22.08 -14.59 -10.09
C ASP A 193 -21.97 -13.99 -11.49
N ASN A 194 -23.05 -14.17 -12.26
CA ASN A 194 -23.25 -13.55 -13.56
C ASN A 194 -23.72 -12.11 -13.36
N ASN A 195 -22.92 -11.14 -13.76
CA ASN A 195 -23.42 -9.84 -14.23
C ASN A 195 -22.34 -9.09 -15.00
N THR A 196 -22.19 -9.41 -16.28
CA THR A 196 -21.59 -8.49 -17.25
C THR A 196 -22.41 -8.53 -18.52
N SER A 197 -22.90 -7.35 -18.91
CA SER A 197 -23.68 -7.10 -20.10
C SER A 197 -22.86 -7.50 -21.35
N THR A 198 -23.23 -8.62 -21.96
CA THR A 198 -22.81 -9.02 -23.30
C THR A 198 -23.60 -8.25 -24.35
N ILE A 199 -22.97 -7.74 -25.43
CA ILE A 199 -23.21 -7.94 -26.90
C ILE A 199 -22.17 -7.08 -27.69
N PRO A 200 -21.63 -7.46 -28.89
CA PRO A 200 -21.38 -8.77 -29.48
C PRO A 200 -19.87 -9.02 -29.74
N SER A 201 -19.46 -10.27 -29.53
CA SER A 201 -18.25 -10.84 -30.15
C SER A 201 -18.53 -11.09 -31.64
N GLU A 202 -17.95 -10.27 -32.52
CA GLU A 202 -17.72 -10.70 -33.90
C GLU A 202 -16.46 -11.55 -33.94
N ASN A 203 -16.68 -12.84 -34.14
CA ASN A 203 -15.67 -13.85 -34.38
C ASN A 203 -14.98 -13.57 -35.72
N ALA A 204 -13.84 -12.90 -35.69
CA ALA A 204 -12.88 -12.91 -36.77
C ALA A 204 -11.51 -13.24 -36.17
N ASN A 205 -10.96 -14.38 -36.57
CA ASN A 205 -9.57 -14.72 -36.39
C ASN A 205 -8.76 -14.01 -37.49
N PRO A 206 -7.83 -13.10 -37.19
CA PRO A 206 -6.73 -12.80 -38.09
C PRO A 206 -5.43 -13.32 -37.49
N SER A 207 -4.68 -14.07 -38.30
CA SER A 207 -3.27 -14.37 -38.06
C SER A 207 -2.44 -13.06 -38.09
N GLY A 208 -2.46 -12.30 -37.00
CA GLY A 208 -1.67 -11.08 -36.82
C GLY A 208 -0.56 -11.33 -35.81
N GLY A 209 0.69 -11.19 -36.23
CA GLY A 209 1.84 -11.24 -35.31
C GLY A 209 1.72 -10.18 -34.21
N SER A 210 2.43 -10.40 -33.10
CA SER A 210 2.39 -9.52 -31.93
C SER A 210 2.65 -8.05 -32.31
N VAL A 211 1.78 -7.14 -31.87
CA VAL A 211 1.88 -5.71 -32.18
C VAL A 211 2.66 -4.95 -31.11
N ASN A 212 3.34 -3.86 -31.49
CA ASN A 212 4.01 -2.98 -30.51
C ASN A 212 3.10 -1.81 -30.16
N VAL A 213 2.72 -1.67 -28.89
CA VAL A 213 2.02 -0.48 -28.38
C VAL A 213 3.07 0.57 -28.06
N SER A 214 3.14 1.66 -28.82
CA SER A 214 4.30 2.55 -28.85
C SER A 214 4.06 3.92 -28.20
N SER A 215 2.83 4.40 -28.16
CA SER A 215 2.50 5.70 -27.58
C SER A 215 1.05 5.79 -27.17
N ILE A 216 0.75 6.78 -26.33
CA ILE A 216 -0.61 7.18 -25.99
C ILE A 216 -0.75 8.64 -26.43
N THR A 217 -1.66 8.89 -27.36
CA THR A 217 -2.03 10.26 -27.76
C THR A 217 -2.91 10.85 -26.67
N ILE A 218 -2.46 11.97 -26.11
CA ILE A 218 -3.20 12.75 -25.12
C ILE A 218 -3.90 13.89 -25.86
N PRO A 219 -5.21 14.10 -25.65
CA PRO A 219 -5.94 15.21 -26.29
C PRO A 219 -5.43 16.56 -25.79
N ASN A 220 -5.55 17.60 -26.61
CA ASN A 220 -5.19 18.95 -26.17
C ASN A 220 -6.19 19.46 -25.13
N SER A 221 -5.73 20.38 -24.28
CA SER A 221 -6.61 21.04 -23.30
C SER A 221 -7.80 21.72 -23.98
N GLY A 222 -9.02 21.38 -23.55
CA GLY A 222 -10.27 21.93 -24.09
C GLY A 222 -10.88 21.16 -25.27
N GLU A 223 -10.19 20.14 -25.79
CA GLU A 223 -10.76 19.19 -26.75
C GLU A 223 -11.56 18.08 -26.03
N ALA A 224 -12.34 17.32 -26.79
CA ALA A 224 -12.98 16.11 -26.27
C ALA A 224 -11.91 15.16 -25.72
N GLU A 225 -12.13 14.63 -24.51
CA GLU A 225 -11.15 13.81 -23.81
C GLU A 225 -11.05 12.39 -24.38
N THR A 226 -10.55 12.30 -25.61
CA THR A 226 -10.30 11.06 -26.34
C THR A 226 -8.80 10.79 -26.38
N TYR A 227 -8.40 9.73 -25.69
CA TYR A 227 -7.05 9.22 -25.67
C TYR A 227 -6.93 8.11 -26.70
N VAL A 228 -5.80 8.01 -27.39
CA VAL A 228 -5.58 6.94 -28.38
C VAL A 228 -4.35 6.14 -27.99
N ILE A 229 -4.53 4.87 -27.66
CA ILE A 229 -3.43 3.93 -27.45
C ILE A 229 -2.99 3.44 -28.83
N ASN A 230 -1.80 3.83 -29.29
CA ASN A 230 -1.32 3.57 -30.64
C ASN A 230 -0.47 2.30 -30.71
N ALA A 231 -0.71 1.48 -31.72
CA ALA A 231 0.03 0.27 -32.02
C ALA A 231 0.68 0.30 -33.42
N SER A 232 1.74 -0.47 -33.60
CA SER A 232 2.48 -0.58 -34.86
C SER A 232 1.70 -1.31 -35.97
N GLY A 233 0.64 -2.03 -35.61
CA GLY A 233 -0.17 -2.86 -36.48
C GLY A 233 -1.60 -2.98 -35.97
N GLN A 234 -2.44 -3.74 -36.67
CA GLN A 234 -3.83 -3.93 -36.27
C GLN A 234 -3.91 -4.71 -34.96
N ILE A 235 -4.64 -4.18 -34.00
CA ILE A 235 -4.90 -4.81 -32.71
C ILE A 235 -5.98 -5.87 -32.92
N SER A 236 -5.69 -7.11 -32.53
CA SER A 236 -6.59 -8.26 -32.67
C SER A 236 -7.70 -8.26 -31.64
N ASN A 237 -7.35 -8.02 -30.37
CA ASN A 237 -8.28 -8.06 -29.25
C ASN A 237 -7.85 -7.14 -28.09
N TYR A 238 -8.83 -6.62 -27.36
CA TYR A 238 -8.63 -5.96 -26.07
C TYR A 238 -9.82 -6.20 -25.13
N THR A 239 -9.59 -6.12 -23.83
CA THR A 239 -10.65 -6.10 -22.81
C THR A 239 -10.60 -4.81 -22.01
N THR A 240 -11.73 -4.43 -21.41
CA THR A 240 -11.81 -3.29 -20.51
C THR A 240 -12.50 -3.68 -19.21
N GLU A 241 -11.98 -3.19 -18.09
CA GLU A 241 -12.55 -3.40 -16.76
C GLU A 241 -12.39 -2.13 -15.91
N ILE A 242 -13.39 -1.85 -15.05
CA ILE A 242 -13.25 -0.86 -13.98
C ILE A 242 -12.78 -1.62 -12.73
N VAL A 243 -11.69 -1.16 -12.10
CA VAL A 243 -11.12 -1.82 -10.91
C VAL A 243 -11.13 -0.88 -9.70
N GLY A 244 -11.90 -1.22 -8.68
CA GLY A 244 -12.32 -0.25 -7.66
C GLY A 244 -13.51 0.54 -8.21
N ASP A 245 -13.43 1.87 -8.18
CA ASP A 245 -14.43 2.77 -8.78
C ASP A 245 -13.80 3.92 -9.61
N ASP A 246 -12.47 3.92 -9.72
CA ASP A 246 -11.67 5.07 -10.14
C ASP A 246 -10.59 4.69 -11.17
N ARG A 247 -10.56 3.46 -11.68
CA ARG A 247 -9.55 3.03 -12.66
C ARG A 247 -10.18 2.26 -13.80
N LEU A 248 -9.98 2.76 -15.03
CA LEU A 248 -10.29 2.02 -16.24
C LEU A 248 -9.03 1.32 -16.75
N VAL A 249 -9.07 -0.01 -16.75
CA VAL A 249 -8.01 -0.86 -17.28
C VAL A 249 -8.37 -1.26 -18.70
N VAL A 250 -7.41 -1.12 -19.61
CA VAL A 250 -7.48 -1.59 -21.00
C VAL A 250 -6.35 -2.59 -21.20
N ASP A 251 -6.70 -3.86 -21.36
CA ASP A 251 -5.76 -4.93 -21.63
C ASP A 251 -5.75 -5.27 -23.11
N ILE A 252 -4.58 -5.12 -23.73
CA ILE A 252 -4.39 -5.35 -25.16
C ILE A 252 -3.65 -6.67 -25.32
N TYR A 253 -4.31 -7.63 -25.96
CA TYR A 253 -3.78 -8.98 -26.14
C TYR A 253 -2.85 -9.05 -27.36
N ASP A 254 -1.94 -10.01 -27.31
CA ASP A 254 -0.88 -10.22 -28.30
C ASP A 254 -0.02 -8.97 -28.53
N ALA A 255 0.11 -8.12 -27.52
CA ALA A 255 0.78 -6.82 -27.62
C ALA A 255 2.03 -6.74 -26.75
N THR A 256 3.11 -6.21 -27.34
CA THR A 256 4.35 -5.88 -26.68
C THR A 256 4.42 -4.37 -26.40
N MET A 257 4.64 -4.00 -25.14
CA MET A 257 4.76 -2.61 -24.71
C MET A 257 6.09 -2.03 -25.20
N LYS A 258 5.99 -0.92 -25.94
CA LYS A 258 7.08 -0.05 -26.38
C LYS A 258 6.87 1.41 -25.98
N ILE A 259 5.86 1.69 -25.16
CA ILE A 259 5.67 2.99 -24.51
C ILE A 259 6.88 3.25 -23.61
N SER A 260 7.57 4.37 -23.82
CA SER A 260 8.76 4.76 -23.08
C SER A 260 8.44 5.42 -21.74
N ASN A 261 7.35 6.20 -21.67
CA ASN A 261 6.87 6.79 -20.42
C ASN A 261 5.70 5.97 -19.87
N THR A 262 6.00 5.14 -18.87
CA THR A 262 5.02 4.21 -18.29
C THR A 262 4.11 4.87 -17.26
N ASN A 263 4.35 6.13 -16.87
CA ASN A 263 3.51 6.88 -15.95
C ASN A 263 3.36 8.33 -16.40
N ILE A 264 2.18 8.66 -16.95
CA ILE A 264 1.87 9.94 -17.57
C ILE A 264 0.88 10.68 -16.67
N ALA A 265 1.29 11.79 -16.07
CA ALA A 265 0.34 12.71 -15.43
C ALA A 265 -0.45 13.49 -16.49
N VAL A 266 -1.78 13.54 -16.35
CA VAL A 266 -2.66 14.22 -17.30
C VAL A 266 -3.17 15.53 -16.71
N ASN A 267 -2.40 16.59 -16.94
CA ASN A 267 -2.76 17.93 -16.47
C ASN A 267 -3.89 18.53 -17.33
N GLY A 268 -4.87 19.17 -16.69
CA GLY A 268 -5.97 19.88 -17.37
C GLY A 268 -7.18 19.03 -17.77
N SER A 269 -7.11 17.70 -17.67
CA SER A 269 -8.29 16.83 -17.87
C SER A 269 -9.28 16.95 -16.71
N SER A 270 -10.58 16.87 -17.01
CA SER A 270 -11.67 16.77 -16.03
C SER A 270 -11.92 15.33 -15.58
N ASN A 271 -11.53 14.33 -16.39
CA ASN A 271 -11.88 12.92 -16.14
C ASN A 271 -10.69 12.03 -15.73
N VAL A 272 -9.49 12.29 -16.24
CA VAL A 272 -8.29 11.44 -16.09
C VAL A 272 -7.21 12.18 -15.31
N ALA A 273 -6.70 11.56 -14.25
CA ALA A 273 -5.61 12.07 -13.42
C ALA A 273 -4.24 11.65 -13.97
N SER A 274 -4.09 10.36 -14.26
CA SER A 274 -2.87 9.78 -14.81
C SER A 274 -3.15 8.57 -15.69
N ILE A 275 -2.18 8.22 -16.53
CA ILE A 275 -2.21 7.02 -17.36
C ILE A 275 -0.96 6.21 -17.08
N ARG A 276 -1.13 4.95 -16.71
CA ARG A 276 -0.05 4.01 -16.44
C ARG A 276 -0.04 2.91 -17.48
N SER A 277 1.14 2.39 -17.80
CA SER A 277 1.26 1.24 -18.69
C SER A 277 2.25 0.22 -18.18
N ALA A 278 1.94 -1.06 -18.38
CA ALA A 278 2.78 -2.17 -17.96
C ALA A 278 2.66 -3.34 -18.94
N GLN A 279 3.74 -4.10 -19.08
CA GLN A 279 3.73 -5.40 -19.76
C GLN A 279 3.40 -6.49 -18.74
N ASN A 280 2.31 -7.22 -18.95
CA ASN A 280 2.07 -8.47 -18.22
C ASN A 280 2.75 -9.64 -18.97
N LYS A 281 3.37 -10.55 -18.19
CA LYS A 281 4.18 -11.69 -18.68
C LYS A 281 3.47 -13.04 -18.42
N MET A 282 2.15 -13.10 -18.57
CA MET A 282 1.43 -14.38 -18.46
C MET A 282 1.65 -15.21 -19.75
N GLU A 283 2.63 -16.11 -19.74
CA GLU A 283 2.83 -17.04 -20.85
C GLU A 283 1.62 -17.99 -21.00
N PRO A 284 1.14 -18.27 -22.23
CA PRO A 284 1.76 -17.97 -23.52
C PRO A 284 1.32 -16.64 -24.20
N GLN A 285 0.54 -15.76 -23.54
CA GLN A 285 -0.06 -14.58 -24.19
C GLN A 285 0.50 -13.25 -23.66
N LYS A 286 1.14 -12.48 -24.56
CA LYS A 286 1.66 -11.14 -24.21
C LYS A 286 0.51 -10.14 -24.09
N VAL A 287 0.37 -9.51 -22.92
CA VAL A 287 -0.65 -8.48 -22.69
C VAL A 287 0.01 -7.15 -22.32
N THR A 288 -0.28 -6.11 -23.09
CA THR A 288 0.05 -4.72 -22.69
C THR A 288 -1.15 -4.12 -21.99
N ARG A 289 -0.99 -3.76 -20.71
CA ARG A 289 -2.02 -3.14 -19.89
C ARG A 289 -1.83 -1.62 -19.88
N VAL A 290 -2.90 -0.88 -20.14
CA VAL A 290 -2.97 0.57 -19.97
C VAL A 290 -4.06 0.89 -18.94
N VAL A 291 -3.72 1.64 -17.89
CA VAL A 291 -4.62 2.00 -16.80
C VAL A 291 -4.82 3.50 -16.80
N PHE A 292 -6.07 3.95 -16.91
CA PHE A 292 -6.47 5.33 -16.72
C PHE A 292 -6.93 5.51 -15.28
N ASP A 293 -6.17 6.25 -14.48
CA ASP A 293 -6.58 6.66 -13.15
C ASP A 293 -7.51 7.86 -13.29
N LEU A 294 -8.74 7.74 -12.78
CA LEU A 294 -9.84 8.66 -13.00
C LEU A 294 -9.95 9.65 -11.85
N LYS A 295 -10.37 10.89 -12.15
CA LYS A 295 -10.57 11.95 -11.15
C LYS A 295 -11.88 11.81 -10.37
N ASN A 296 -12.88 11.17 -10.97
CA ASN A 296 -14.22 11.05 -10.42
C ASN A 296 -14.74 9.64 -10.64
N ILE A 297 -15.47 9.14 -9.64
CA ILE A 297 -16.26 7.92 -9.76
C ILE A 297 -17.40 8.12 -10.76
N GLY A 298 -17.78 7.06 -11.48
CA GLY A 298 -18.93 7.10 -12.39
C GLY A 298 -18.72 7.85 -13.71
N ASN A 299 -17.47 8.08 -14.12
CA ASN A 299 -17.17 8.65 -15.43
C ASN A 299 -17.80 7.82 -16.56
N ALA A 300 -18.52 8.49 -17.46
CA ALA A 300 -18.98 7.86 -18.69
C ALA A 300 -17.82 7.73 -19.68
N TYR A 301 -17.65 6.52 -20.24
CA TYR A 301 -16.60 6.27 -21.21
C TYR A 301 -17.06 5.37 -22.36
N THR A 302 -16.38 5.50 -23.49
CA THR A 302 -16.47 4.56 -24.61
C THR A 302 -15.08 4.10 -24.98
N VAL A 303 -14.93 2.81 -25.25
CA VAL A 303 -13.69 2.24 -25.79
C VAL A 303 -13.99 1.57 -27.13
N GLY A 304 -13.17 1.87 -28.13
CA GLY A 304 -13.35 1.35 -29.48
C GLY A 304 -12.05 1.34 -30.26
N TYR A 305 -11.99 0.54 -31.33
CA TYR A 305 -10.88 0.61 -32.27
C TYR A 305 -10.89 1.94 -33.04
N THR A 306 -9.72 2.44 -33.40
CA THR A 306 -9.60 3.42 -34.49
C THR A 306 -10.05 2.79 -35.81
N ALA A 307 -10.40 3.61 -36.80
CA ALA A 307 -10.93 3.14 -38.09
C ALA A 307 -9.98 2.15 -38.81
N ASP A 308 -8.66 2.29 -38.62
CA ASP A 308 -7.63 1.41 -39.19
C ASP A 308 -7.29 0.20 -38.28
N LYS A 309 -7.92 0.11 -37.10
CA LYS A 309 -7.64 -0.83 -36.01
C LYS A 309 -6.22 -0.78 -35.45
N LYS A 310 -5.43 0.24 -35.77
CA LYS A 310 -4.06 0.41 -35.24
C LYS A 310 -4.00 1.19 -33.93
N GLY A 311 -5.15 1.50 -33.34
CA GLY A 311 -5.23 2.05 -32.01
C GLY A 311 -6.55 1.72 -31.33
N ILE A 312 -6.58 1.98 -30.03
CA ILE A 312 -7.78 1.95 -29.20
C ILE A 312 -8.07 3.37 -28.74
N ALA A 313 -9.21 3.90 -29.14
CA ALA A 313 -9.73 5.18 -28.68
C ALA A 313 -10.51 4.97 -27.38
N VAL A 314 -10.10 5.69 -26.33
CA VAL A 314 -10.75 5.75 -25.02
C VAL A 314 -11.26 7.17 -24.84
N SER A 315 -12.57 7.37 -24.93
CA SER A 315 -13.20 8.68 -24.80
C SER A 315 -13.94 8.80 -23.49
N PHE A 316 -13.66 9.84 -22.72
CA PHE A 316 -14.37 10.19 -21.49
C PHE A 316 -15.31 11.36 -21.72
N SER A 317 -16.47 11.32 -21.07
CA SER A 317 -17.49 12.37 -21.15
C SER A 317 -18.26 12.48 -19.84
N LYS A 318 -18.98 13.60 -19.67
CA LYS A 318 -19.98 13.70 -18.59
C LYS A 318 -21.10 12.69 -18.84
N ASN A 319 -21.55 12.00 -17.81
CA ASN A 319 -22.79 11.24 -17.91
C ASN A 319 -23.98 12.22 -17.95
N GLU A 320 -25.03 11.89 -18.69
CA GLU A 320 -26.22 12.73 -18.76
C GLU A 320 -27.32 12.05 -17.96
N ILE A 321 -27.73 12.65 -16.84
CA ILE A 321 -28.91 12.23 -16.09
C ILE A 321 -30.14 12.70 -16.86
N ASN A 322 -30.84 11.77 -17.48
CA ASN A 322 -31.89 12.05 -18.47
C ASN A 322 -33.26 11.46 -18.11
N GLY A 323 -33.37 10.71 -17.00
CA GLY A 323 -34.63 10.19 -16.52
C GLY A 323 -34.77 10.25 -15.01
N ILE A 324 -35.99 10.52 -14.54
CA ILE A 324 -36.38 10.34 -13.15
C ILE A 324 -37.82 9.85 -13.11
N SER A 325 -38.07 8.79 -12.34
CA SER A 325 -39.41 8.28 -12.06
C SER A 325 -39.52 7.92 -10.59
N MET A 326 -40.72 8.04 -10.03
CA MET A 326 -40.99 7.79 -8.63
C MET A 326 -42.25 6.94 -8.50
N ALA A 327 -42.23 5.97 -7.60
CA ALA A 327 -43.38 5.11 -7.31
C ALA A 327 -43.39 4.73 -5.83
N SER A 328 -44.58 4.46 -5.29
CA SER A 328 -44.75 3.90 -3.95
C SER A 328 -45.37 2.51 -4.05
N ASP A 329 -44.91 1.58 -3.22
CA ASP A 329 -45.54 0.27 -3.05
C ASP A 329 -46.36 0.16 -1.74
N GLY A 330 -46.52 1.29 -1.03
CA GLY A 330 -47.16 1.36 0.29
C GLY A 330 -46.18 1.20 1.46
N LYS A 331 -45.00 0.62 1.24
CA LYS A 331 -43.95 0.43 2.25
C LYS A 331 -42.78 1.39 2.03
N ALA A 332 -42.36 1.56 0.79
CA ALA A 332 -41.31 2.48 0.38
C ALA A 332 -41.75 3.34 -0.80
N ASP A 333 -41.15 4.52 -0.86
CA ASP A 333 -41.10 5.31 -2.08
C ASP A 333 -39.77 5.03 -2.79
N THR A 334 -39.85 4.55 -4.02
CA THR A 334 -38.68 4.28 -4.86
C THR A 334 -38.52 5.39 -5.89
N VAL A 335 -37.35 6.04 -5.89
CA VAL A 335 -36.90 6.97 -6.92
C VAL A 335 -35.94 6.25 -7.85
N THR A 336 -36.28 6.13 -9.13
CA THR A 336 -35.40 5.58 -10.16
C THR A 336 -34.84 6.72 -11.00
N ILE A 337 -33.53 6.93 -10.93
CA ILE A 337 -32.78 7.90 -11.72
C ILE A 337 -32.11 7.17 -12.88
N SER A 338 -32.30 7.65 -14.10
CA SER A 338 -31.70 7.08 -15.31
C SER A 338 -30.66 8.02 -15.90
N GLY A 339 -29.58 7.44 -16.39
CA GLY A 339 -28.56 8.15 -17.14
C GLY A 339 -28.43 7.62 -18.56
N LYS A 340 -27.73 8.38 -19.42
CA LYS A 340 -27.25 7.88 -20.72
C LYS A 340 -26.37 6.64 -20.54
N TYR A 341 -25.56 6.65 -19.47
CA TYR A 341 -24.84 5.50 -18.94
C TYR A 341 -25.28 5.26 -17.48
N ALA A 342 -24.97 4.10 -16.93
CA ALA A 342 -25.23 3.77 -15.52
C ALA A 342 -24.77 4.89 -14.58
N PRO A 343 -25.71 5.60 -13.93
CA PRO A 343 -25.35 6.68 -13.04
C PRO A 343 -24.86 6.11 -11.70
N VAL A 344 -23.81 6.72 -11.15
CA VAL A 344 -23.28 6.39 -9.82
C VAL A 344 -23.56 7.58 -8.91
N GLY A 345 -24.49 7.41 -7.96
CA GLY A 345 -24.92 8.45 -7.04
C GLY A 345 -24.30 8.28 -5.65
N SER A 346 -23.80 9.37 -5.08
CA SER A 346 -23.41 9.44 -3.66
C SER A 346 -24.55 10.03 -2.83
N ILE A 347 -24.87 9.42 -1.68
CA ILE A 347 -25.99 9.84 -0.83
C ILE A 347 -25.48 10.60 0.39
N THR A 348 -26.08 11.75 0.66
CA THR A 348 -25.89 12.55 1.87
C THR A 348 -27.23 12.85 2.55
N ARG A 349 -27.26 12.85 3.88
CA ARG A 349 -28.41 13.30 4.68
C ARG A 349 -28.19 14.73 5.16
N LEU A 350 -29.21 15.57 5.04
CA LEU A 350 -29.23 16.91 5.62
C LEU A 350 -30.41 17.02 6.59
N THR A 351 -30.24 17.77 7.67
CA THR A 351 -31.30 18.09 8.63
C THR A 351 -31.76 19.55 8.47
N ASN A 352 -32.97 19.89 8.93
CA ASN A 352 -33.53 21.25 8.95
C ASN A 352 -33.67 21.94 7.56
N PRO A 353 -34.60 21.52 6.68
CA PRO A 353 -35.47 20.33 6.79
C PRO A 353 -34.72 19.05 6.39
N ASP A 354 -35.26 17.91 6.82
CA ASP A 354 -34.69 16.60 6.57
C ASP A 354 -34.74 16.23 5.08
N ARG A 355 -33.57 15.88 4.52
CA ARG A 355 -33.40 15.63 3.09
C ARG A 355 -32.45 14.46 2.82
N VAL A 356 -32.77 13.69 1.79
CA VAL A 356 -31.83 12.79 1.09
C VAL A 356 -31.31 13.54 -0.13
N VAL A 357 -30.00 13.78 -0.19
CA VAL A 357 -29.32 14.39 -1.33
C VAL A 357 -28.54 13.31 -2.06
N ILE A 358 -28.71 13.22 -3.36
CA ILE A 358 -28.04 12.27 -4.24
C ILE A 358 -27.23 13.08 -5.25
N ASP A 359 -25.90 12.98 -5.18
CA ASP A 359 -24.97 13.65 -6.06
C ASP A 359 -24.36 12.68 -7.06
N PHE A 360 -24.54 13.00 -8.33
CA PHE A 360 -23.95 12.31 -9.46
C PHE A 360 -22.77 13.14 -9.95
N ALA A 361 -21.57 12.69 -9.58
CA ALA A 361 -20.33 13.31 -10.01
C ALA A 361 -20.16 13.17 -11.53
N ASN A 362 -19.37 14.08 -12.10
CA ASN A 362 -19.12 14.22 -13.53
C ASN A 362 -20.37 14.03 -14.43
N SER A 363 -21.49 14.63 -14.03
CA SER A 363 -22.77 14.45 -14.69
C SER A 363 -23.43 15.79 -15.02
N SER A 364 -24.12 15.83 -16.17
CA SER A 364 -25.06 16.89 -16.54
C SER A 364 -26.49 16.47 -16.24
N LEU A 365 -27.37 17.44 -16.05
CA LEU A 365 -28.78 17.21 -15.72
C LEU A 365 -29.71 17.62 -16.88
N SER A 366 -30.48 16.66 -17.37
CA SER A 366 -31.51 16.83 -18.42
C SER A 366 -32.88 16.32 -17.97
N ILE A 367 -33.22 16.54 -16.69
CA ILE A 367 -34.51 16.17 -16.08
C ILE A 367 -35.23 17.39 -15.48
N PRO A 368 -36.55 17.33 -15.21
CA PRO A 368 -37.29 18.46 -14.65
C PRO A 368 -36.78 18.88 -13.27
N ALA A 369 -36.71 20.21 -13.04
CA ALA A 369 -36.26 20.79 -11.76
C ALA A 369 -37.16 20.41 -10.57
N THR A 370 -38.43 20.11 -10.82
CA THR A 370 -39.42 19.66 -9.81
C THR A 370 -40.11 18.38 -10.32
N PRO A 371 -39.52 17.21 -10.05
CA PRO A 371 -40.14 15.92 -10.37
C PRO A 371 -41.49 15.76 -9.66
N ASN A 372 -42.40 14.99 -10.27
CA ASN A 372 -43.71 14.72 -9.67
C ASN A 372 -43.59 13.75 -8.49
N THR A 373 -44.04 14.18 -7.31
CA THR A 373 -44.09 13.38 -6.08
C THR A 373 -45.51 12.93 -5.70
N ALA A 374 -46.51 13.15 -6.57
CA ALA A 374 -47.89 12.76 -6.29
C ALA A 374 -48.01 11.23 -6.13
N GLY A 375 -48.69 10.78 -5.07
CA GLY A 375 -48.90 9.36 -4.76
C GLY A 375 -47.77 8.70 -3.96
N LEU A 376 -46.76 9.46 -3.54
CA LEU A 376 -45.72 9.01 -2.63
C LEU A 376 -46.17 9.13 -1.16
N ASN A 377 -45.64 8.26 -0.29
CA ASN A 377 -46.08 8.12 1.11
C ASN A 377 -45.09 8.70 2.13
N VAL A 378 -43.83 8.84 1.75
CA VAL A 378 -42.69 9.21 2.60
C VAL A 378 -42.00 10.47 2.07
N ILE A 379 -41.71 10.53 0.77
CA ILE A 379 -41.09 11.69 0.12
C ILE A 379 -42.14 12.78 -0.05
N THR A 380 -41.93 13.92 0.59
CA THR A 380 -42.89 15.04 0.58
C THR A 380 -42.67 15.97 -0.59
N SER A 381 -41.40 16.18 -0.99
CA SER A 381 -41.05 16.99 -2.15
C SER A 381 -39.75 16.49 -2.77
N ALA A 382 -39.54 16.82 -4.05
CA ALA A 382 -38.29 16.53 -4.74
C ALA A 382 -37.86 17.72 -5.58
N ARG A 383 -36.54 17.93 -5.64
CA ARG A 383 -35.90 18.91 -6.51
C ARG A 383 -34.70 18.31 -7.21
N THR A 384 -34.42 18.80 -8.40
CA THR A 384 -33.21 18.46 -9.14
C THR A 384 -32.51 19.75 -9.57
N GLY A 385 -31.19 19.71 -9.68
CA GLY A 385 -30.41 20.86 -10.11
C GLY A 385 -28.99 20.48 -10.46
N GLN A 386 -28.38 21.26 -11.35
CA GLN A 386 -26.95 21.20 -11.58
C GLN A 386 -26.28 21.90 -10.39
N TYR A 387 -25.68 21.14 -9.46
CA TYR A 387 -25.08 21.68 -8.24
C TYR A 387 -23.84 22.53 -8.55
N ASN A 388 -23.03 22.06 -9.50
CA ASN A 388 -21.92 22.78 -10.13
C ASN A 388 -21.73 22.22 -11.54
N ASP A 389 -20.78 22.77 -12.30
CA ASP A 389 -20.55 22.40 -13.71
C ASP A 389 -20.36 20.90 -13.97
N SER A 390 -19.93 20.12 -12.97
CA SER A 390 -19.68 18.68 -13.09
C SER A 390 -20.59 17.81 -12.22
N THR A 391 -21.50 18.36 -11.42
CA THR A 391 -22.31 17.56 -10.48
C THR A 391 -23.80 17.79 -10.67
N ALA A 392 -24.52 16.75 -11.07
CA ALA A 392 -25.97 16.73 -11.08
C ALA A 392 -26.49 16.27 -9.70
N ARG A 393 -27.51 16.96 -9.17
CA ARG A 393 -28.05 16.70 -7.83
C ARG A 393 -29.54 16.41 -7.87
N VAL A 394 -29.95 15.38 -7.15
CA VAL A 394 -31.35 15.10 -6.80
C VAL A 394 -31.50 15.28 -5.29
N THR A 395 -32.53 15.99 -4.85
CA THR A 395 -32.81 16.25 -3.44
C THR A 395 -34.24 15.85 -3.14
N LEU A 396 -34.42 14.96 -2.15
CA LEU A 396 -35.70 14.45 -1.69
C LEU A 396 -35.94 14.98 -0.28
N GLU A 397 -37.02 15.71 -0.07
CA GLU A 397 -37.49 16.10 1.26
C GLU A 397 -38.29 14.94 1.87
N VAL A 398 -37.97 14.60 3.11
CA VAL A 398 -38.45 13.39 3.78
C VAL A 398 -38.63 13.68 5.28
N PRO A 399 -39.35 12.85 6.03
CA PRO A 399 -39.32 12.88 7.49
C PRO A 399 -37.92 12.62 8.05
N SER A 400 -37.71 13.02 9.32
CA SER A 400 -36.46 12.75 10.05
C SER A 400 -36.18 11.26 10.19
N ASN A 401 -37.21 10.44 10.44
CA ASN A 401 -37.13 9.00 10.61
C ASN A 401 -37.34 8.24 9.29
N VAL A 402 -36.31 8.18 8.45
CA VAL A 402 -36.33 7.32 7.26
C VAL A 402 -35.10 6.42 7.17
N GLU A 403 -35.26 5.30 6.49
CA GLU A 403 -34.16 4.47 5.99
C GLU A 403 -34.07 4.64 4.47
N VAL A 404 -32.84 4.61 3.94
CA VAL A 404 -32.58 4.74 2.52
C VAL A 404 -31.72 3.57 2.07
N THR A 405 -32.19 2.83 1.07
CA THR A 405 -31.38 1.82 0.38
C THR A 405 -31.15 2.21 -1.06
N THR A 406 -30.06 1.74 -1.65
CA THR A 406 -29.72 1.98 -3.05
C THR A 406 -29.51 0.69 -3.80
N ALA A 407 -29.79 0.73 -5.10
CA ALA A 407 -29.45 -0.34 -6.02
C ALA A 407 -29.12 0.25 -7.39
N SER A 408 -28.07 -0.24 -8.01
CA SER A 408 -27.74 0.08 -9.40
C SER A 408 -28.09 -1.12 -10.27
N VAL A 409 -28.98 -0.93 -11.24
CA VAL A 409 -29.37 -1.98 -12.20
C VAL A 409 -29.44 -1.34 -13.58
N ASP A 410 -28.74 -1.92 -14.56
CA ASP A 410 -28.60 -1.39 -15.91
C ASP A 410 -28.15 0.08 -15.91
N ASN A 411 -28.80 0.96 -16.69
CA ASN A 411 -28.54 2.39 -16.74
C ASN A 411 -29.30 3.19 -15.66
N THR A 412 -29.63 2.57 -14.53
CA THR A 412 -30.42 3.21 -13.47
C THR A 412 -29.76 3.14 -12.10
N PHE A 413 -29.95 4.20 -11.31
CA PHE A 413 -29.65 4.28 -9.89
C PHE A 413 -30.98 4.42 -9.14
N LYS A 414 -31.32 3.41 -8.34
CA LYS A 414 -32.56 3.35 -7.57
C LYS A 414 -32.29 3.72 -6.13
N VAL A 415 -33.16 4.56 -5.57
CA VAL A 415 -33.15 4.96 -4.17
C VAL A 415 -34.51 4.62 -3.57
N SER A 416 -34.54 3.70 -2.62
CA SER A 416 -35.76 3.33 -1.91
C SER A 416 -35.77 3.99 -0.54
N VAL A 417 -36.80 4.78 -0.25
CA VAL A 417 -36.97 5.52 0.99
C VAL A 417 -38.12 4.90 1.79
N PHE A 418 -37.81 4.39 2.96
CA PHE A 418 -38.77 3.75 3.85
C PHE A 418 -39.05 4.69 5.03
N LYS A 419 -40.32 4.78 5.44
CA LYS A 419 -40.67 5.44 6.71
C LYS A 419 -40.17 4.56 7.85
N GLY A 420 -39.25 5.08 8.65
CA GLY A 420 -38.70 4.38 9.80
C GLY A 420 -39.73 4.26 10.92
N THR A 421 -39.76 3.12 11.59
CA THR A 421 -40.68 2.91 12.73
C THR A 421 -40.00 3.19 14.06
N LEU A 422 -38.70 2.88 14.19
CA LEU A 422 -37.86 3.10 15.40
C LEU A 422 -38.60 2.81 16.71
N ASP A 423 -39.43 1.77 16.70
CA ASP A 423 -40.25 1.40 17.83
C ASP A 423 -39.36 0.95 18.98
N ASN A 424 -39.80 1.16 20.22
CA ASN A 424 -39.13 0.67 21.43
C ASN A 424 -37.68 1.20 21.64
N ILE A 425 -37.28 2.24 20.92
CA ILE A 425 -35.99 2.91 21.09
C ILE A 425 -36.22 4.34 21.58
N SER A 426 -35.39 4.79 22.52
CA SER A 426 -35.32 6.20 22.93
C SER A 426 -33.88 6.61 23.22
N TYR A 427 -33.59 7.90 23.12
CA TYR A 427 -32.30 8.48 23.50
C TYR A 427 -32.47 9.52 24.61
N ASN A 428 -31.69 9.38 25.69
CA ASN A 428 -31.57 10.39 26.73
C ASN A 428 -30.26 11.17 26.54
N SER A 429 -30.36 12.43 26.13
CA SER A 429 -29.19 13.29 25.86
C SER A 429 -28.42 13.70 27.12
N SER A 430 -29.06 13.71 28.29
CA SER A 430 -28.39 14.06 29.55
C SER A 430 -27.44 12.95 30.02
N THR A 431 -27.83 11.69 29.81
CA THR A 431 -27.02 10.52 30.16
C THR A 431 -26.29 9.90 28.96
N ARG A 432 -26.52 10.43 27.75
CA ARG A 432 -26.05 9.89 26.47
C ARG A 432 -26.33 8.40 26.32
N THR A 433 -27.56 8.00 26.66
CA THR A 433 -27.94 6.58 26.73
C THR A 433 -29.09 6.31 25.77
N ILE A 434 -28.89 5.33 24.91
CA ILE A 434 -29.94 4.74 24.10
C ILE A 434 -30.57 3.63 24.92
N THR A 435 -31.89 3.66 25.07
CA THR A 435 -32.66 2.63 25.74
C THR A 435 -33.46 1.87 24.70
N MET A 436 -33.29 0.54 24.67
CA MET A 436 -34.01 -0.35 23.77
C MET A 436 -34.82 -1.34 24.60
N LYS A 437 -36.15 -1.35 24.45
CA LYS A 437 -37.02 -2.22 25.26
C LYS A 437 -36.80 -3.70 24.93
N LYS A 438 -36.68 -4.54 25.95
CA LYS A 438 -36.64 -5.99 25.78
C LYS A 438 -37.99 -6.50 25.31
N VAL A 439 -37.98 -7.06 24.12
CA VAL A 439 -39.10 -7.80 23.53
C VAL A 439 -38.69 -9.20 23.05
N ALA A 440 -37.38 -9.46 23.02
CA ALA A 440 -36.77 -10.77 22.86
C ALA A 440 -35.46 -10.79 23.67
N ASN A 441 -35.09 -11.96 24.18
CA ASN A 441 -33.83 -12.12 24.89
C ASN A 441 -32.66 -12.20 23.89
N MET A 442 -31.76 -11.24 23.98
CA MET A 442 -30.50 -11.12 23.26
C MET A 442 -29.34 -11.25 24.24
N ASN A 443 -28.33 -12.05 23.92
CA ASN A 443 -27.06 -12.05 24.66
C ASN A 443 -26.25 -10.81 24.25
N ILE A 444 -26.15 -9.82 25.14
CA ILE A 444 -25.42 -8.57 24.86
C ILE A 444 -23.94 -8.81 24.60
N ASN A 445 -23.34 -9.88 25.12
CA ASN A 445 -21.94 -10.22 24.90
C ASN A 445 -21.68 -10.79 23.49
N SER A 446 -22.73 -11.07 22.72
CA SER A 446 -22.64 -11.52 21.33
C SER A 446 -22.84 -10.38 20.32
N ILE A 447 -22.98 -9.13 20.78
CA ILE A 447 -23.00 -7.97 19.91
C ILE A 447 -21.60 -7.80 19.31
N ALA A 448 -21.52 -7.78 17.99
CA ALA A 448 -20.27 -7.48 17.30
C ALA A 448 -20.07 -5.97 17.24
N HIS A 449 -18.84 -5.53 17.47
CA HIS A 449 -18.44 -4.13 17.52
C HIS A 449 -17.42 -3.86 16.42
N ASN A 450 -17.68 -2.86 15.60
CA ASN A 450 -16.75 -2.38 14.57
C ASN A 450 -16.55 -0.87 14.73
N ASP A 451 -15.32 -0.48 15.07
CA ASP A 451 -14.94 0.91 15.35
C ASP A 451 -14.16 1.50 14.18
N ASP A 452 -14.85 2.27 13.34
CA ASP A 452 -14.28 3.00 12.19
C ASP A 452 -14.11 4.49 12.57
N TYR A 453 -13.40 4.72 13.67
CA TYR A 453 -13.16 6.05 14.24
C TYR A 453 -12.37 6.98 13.31
N LEU A 454 -11.68 6.47 12.28
CA LEU A 454 -11.04 7.29 11.26
C LEU A 454 -12.07 8.01 10.39
N ASN A 455 -13.22 7.38 10.18
CA ASN A 455 -14.38 7.96 9.49
C ASN A 455 -15.48 8.46 10.44
N LEU A 456 -15.18 8.55 11.76
CA LEU A 456 -16.14 8.94 12.81
C LEU A 456 -17.43 8.11 12.75
N LYS A 457 -17.27 6.80 12.61
CA LYS A 457 -18.36 5.85 12.45
C LYS A 457 -18.15 4.67 13.39
N TYR A 458 -19.20 4.28 14.10
CA TYR A 458 -19.20 3.05 14.89
C TYR A 458 -20.38 2.17 14.47
N VAL A 459 -20.17 0.86 14.38
CA VAL A 459 -21.24 -0.09 14.03
C VAL A 459 -21.34 -1.16 15.09
N MET A 460 -22.53 -1.30 15.68
CA MET A 460 -22.90 -2.47 16.47
C MET A 460 -23.78 -3.38 15.62
N THR A 461 -23.41 -4.65 15.50
CA THR A 461 -24.24 -5.68 14.87
C THR A 461 -24.82 -6.58 15.95
N LEU A 462 -26.14 -6.54 16.10
CA LEU A 462 -26.86 -7.40 17.03
C LEU A 462 -26.76 -8.86 16.57
N PRO A 463 -26.83 -9.85 17.48
CA PRO A 463 -26.61 -11.26 17.14
C PRO A 463 -27.69 -11.89 16.25
N GLY A 464 -28.75 -11.16 15.89
CA GLY A 464 -29.86 -11.63 15.08
C GLY A 464 -30.65 -10.50 14.42
N ASP A 465 -31.75 -10.87 13.76
CA ASP A 465 -32.70 -9.92 13.19
C ASP A 465 -33.71 -9.46 14.26
N PHE A 466 -33.61 -8.19 14.63
CA PHE A 466 -34.49 -7.50 15.56
C PHE A 466 -35.27 -6.36 14.89
N SER A 467 -35.39 -6.34 13.55
CA SER A 467 -36.07 -5.24 12.86
C SER A 467 -37.57 -5.18 13.14
N SER A 468 -38.19 -6.31 13.49
CA SER A 468 -39.61 -6.32 13.89
C SER A 468 -39.87 -5.70 15.27
N GLN A 469 -38.81 -5.62 16.08
CA GLN A 469 -38.82 -5.17 17.47
C GLN A 469 -38.47 -3.69 17.56
N TYR A 470 -37.40 -3.31 16.85
CA TYR A 470 -36.78 -2.00 16.92
C TYR A 470 -37.01 -1.14 15.67
N GLY A 471 -37.65 -1.72 14.65
CA GLY A 471 -37.83 -1.06 13.37
C GLY A 471 -36.53 -0.89 12.60
N TYR A 472 -36.53 0.16 11.78
CA TYR A 472 -35.42 0.63 10.97
C TYR A 472 -35.52 2.15 10.83
N GLY A 473 -34.43 2.81 10.41
CA GLY A 473 -34.38 4.24 10.13
C GLY A 473 -33.37 5.02 10.96
N THR A 474 -33.37 6.34 10.76
CA THR A 474 -32.44 7.27 11.41
C THR A 474 -33.06 7.90 12.66
N TYR A 475 -32.35 7.82 13.79
CA TYR A 475 -32.66 8.56 15.01
C TYR A 475 -31.72 9.76 15.13
N GLU A 476 -32.26 10.97 14.97
CA GLU A 476 -31.50 12.22 15.09
C GLU A 476 -31.15 12.54 16.55
N VAL A 477 -29.88 12.85 16.82
CA VAL A 477 -29.37 13.12 18.17
C VAL A 477 -28.87 14.56 18.29
N ASN A 478 -27.94 14.94 17.41
CA ASN A 478 -27.40 16.29 17.25
C ASN A 478 -26.79 16.93 18.52
N ASP A 479 -26.15 16.14 19.39
CA ASP A 479 -25.44 16.63 20.58
C ASP A 479 -23.93 16.84 20.33
N SER A 480 -23.09 16.93 21.37
CA SER A 480 -21.65 17.11 21.19
C SER A 480 -20.89 15.85 20.75
N TYR A 481 -21.49 14.67 20.84
CA TYR A 481 -20.87 13.37 20.56
C TYR A 481 -21.39 12.75 19.26
N LEU A 482 -22.70 12.81 19.01
CA LEU A 482 -23.33 12.16 17.86
C LEU A 482 -24.11 13.15 16.99
N ASN A 483 -24.07 12.92 15.68
CA ASN A 483 -25.05 13.48 14.75
C ASN A 483 -26.36 12.70 14.88
N ASN A 484 -26.31 11.39 14.66
CA ASN A 484 -27.45 10.48 14.68
C ASN A 484 -26.96 9.02 14.87
N PHE A 485 -27.90 8.10 15.02
CA PHE A 485 -27.66 6.68 14.80
C PHE A 485 -28.73 6.07 13.90
N VAL A 486 -28.37 5.06 13.14
CA VAL A 486 -29.24 4.40 12.15
C VAL A 486 -29.45 2.95 12.56
N ILE A 487 -30.70 2.52 12.66
CA ILE A 487 -31.08 1.12 12.79
C ILE A 487 -31.33 0.57 11.38
N GLY A 488 -30.61 -0.48 11.00
CA GLY A 488 -30.74 -1.11 9.69
C GLY A 488 -30.46 -2.60 9.76
N LYS A 489 -30.06 -3.18 8.62
CA LYS A 489 -29.57 -4.57 8.54
C LYS A 489 -28.23 -4.64 7.82
N ASP A 490 -27.41 -5.61 8.20
CA ASP A 490 -26.25 -6.01 7.40
C ASP A 490 -26.66 -6.95 6.25
N SER A 491 -25.68 -7.32 5.42
CA SER A 491 -25.88 -8.24 4.29
C SER A 491 -26.33 -9.64 4.69
N SER A 492 -26.13 -10.03 5.96
CA SER A 492 -26.60 -11.30 6.52
C SER A 492 -28.02 -11.22 7.12
N GLY A 493 -28.62 -10.03 7.10
CA GLY A 493 -29.95 -9.76 7.65
C GLY A 493 -29.98 -9.48 9.16
N LYS A 494 -28.83 -9.39 9.83
CA LYS A 494 -28.76 -9.04 11.26
C LYS A 494 -28.99 -7.55 11.45
N THR A 495 -29.63 -7.18 12.56
CA THR A 495 -29.86 -5.76 12.87
C THR A 495 -28.56 -5.05 13.20
N THR A 496 -28.36 -3.88 12.60
CA THR A 496 -27.21 -3.01 12.86
C THR A 496 -27.66 -1.70 13.50
N ILE A 497 -26.79 -1.15 14.36
CA ILE A 497 -26.89 0.21 14.89
C ILE A 497 -25.62 0.93 14.45
N THR A 498 -25.76 1.84 13.48
CA THR A 498 -24.65 2.61 12.93
C THR A 498 -24.67 4.02 13.50
N PHE A 499 -23.64 4.40 14.24
CA PHE A 499 -23.49 5.70 14.85
C PHE A 499 -22.69 6.62 13.93
N SER A 500 -23.22 7.83 13.70
CA SER A 500 -22.48 8.92 13.06
C SER A 500 -21.95 9.84 14.17
N GLU A 501 -20.63 9.84 14.34
CA GLU A 501 -19.96 10.51 15.45
C GLU A 501 -19.45 11.91 15.04
N LYS A 502 -19.31 12.80 16.03
CA LYS A 502 -18.67 14.13 15.87
C LYS A 502 -17.23 14.16 16.38
N GLN A 503 -16.87 13.14 17.16
CA GLN A 503 -15.57 12.91 17.78
C GLN A 503 -15.46 11.41 18.06
N ILE A 504 -14.26 10.90 18.29
CA ILE A 504 -14.07 9.49 18.67
C ILE A 504 -14.86 9.21 19.95
N THR A 505 -15.73 8.21 19.92
CA THR A 505 -16.47 7.78 21.10
C THR A 505 -16.18 6.33 21.45
N ALA A 506 -16.64 5.94 22.64
CA ALA A 506 -16.64 4.57 23.09
C ALA A 506 -18.04 4.21 23.59
N TYR A 507 -18.32 2.92 23.68
CA TYR A 507 -19.65 2.44 24.02
C TYR A 507 -19.61 1.33 25.08
N THR A 508 -20.58 1.36 25.98
CA THR A 508 -20.87 0.25 26.91
C THR A 508 -22.30 -0.20 26.72
N VAL A 509 -22.50 -1.51 26.65
CA VAL A 509 -23.83 -2.13 26.62
C VAL A 509 -24.12 -2.75 27.98
N THR A 510 -25.29 -2.46 28.54
CA THR A 510 -25.79 -3.07 29.78
C THR A 510 -27.26 -3.44 29.62
N GLU A 511 -27.82 -4.19 30.56
CA GLU A 511 -29.22 -4.58 30.54
C GLU A 511 -29.79 -4.68 31.96
N ASP A 512 -31.10 -4.47 32.09
CA ASP A 512 -31.87 -4.79 33.30
C ASP A 512 -33.02 -5.75 32.97
N ALA A 513 -34.04 -5.87 33.81
CA ALA A 513 -35.17 -6.78 33.54
C ALA A 513 -35.99 -6.37 32.30
N GLU A 514 -36.00 -5.08 31.93
CA GLU A 514 -36.92 -4.53 30.94
C GLU A 514 -36.23 -3.98 29.69
N ASN A 515 -34.95 -3.59 29.76
CA ASN A 515 -34.29 -2.84 28.70
C ASN A 515 -32.83 -3.25 28.47
N TYR A 516 -32.35 -2.99 27.26
CA TYR A 516 -30.96 -2.85 26.90
C TYR A 516 -30.58 -1.37 26.90
N TYR A 517 -29.36 -1.06 27.37
CA TYR A 517 -28.82 0.29 27.42
C TYR A 517 -27.51 0.35 26.66
N ILE A 518 -27.41 1.27 25.70
CA ILE A 518 -26.16 1.58 25.01
C ILE A 518 -25.74 2.98 25.44
N LYS A 519 -24.67 3.07 26.23
CA LYS A 519 -24.13 4.34 26.71
C LYS A 519 -23.02 4.83 25.79
N VAL A 520 -23.20 6.02 25.24
CA VAL A 520 -22.21 6.75 24.43
C VAL A 520 -21.33 7.58 25.37
N GLN A 521 -20.03 7.39 25.30
CA GLN A 521 -19.10 7.96 26.25
C GLN A 521 -17.79 8.39 25.58
N ASN A 522 -17.08 9.32 26.21
CA ASN A 522 -15.72 9.63 25.79
C ASN A 522 -14.85 8.38 26.03
N PRO A 523 -13.83 8.07 25.19
CA PRO A 523 -12.94 6.93 25.43
C PRO A 523 -12.29 6.96 26.83
N LYS A 524 -12.02 8.14 27.38
CA LYS A 524 -11.52 8.34 28.75
C LYS A 524 -12.54 8.05 29.86
N GLU A 525 -13.81 7.85 29.54
CA GLU A 525 -14.81 7.38 30.49
C GLU A 525 -14.89 5.84 30.52
N LYS A 526 -14.41 5.16 29.46
CA LYS A 526 -14.46 3.69 29.32
C LYS A 526 -13.14 3.01 29.69
N TYR A 527 -12.03 3.51 29.14
CA TYR A 527 -10.73 2.84 29.23
C TYR A 527 -9.85 3.52 30.27
N ASN A 528 -9.06 2.72 30.97
CA ASN A 528 -8.14 3.19 32.01
C ASN A 528 -7.07 4.12 31.42
N PHE A 529 -6.62 3.82 30.20
CA PHE A 529 -5.58 4.57 29.52
C PHE A 529 -5.86 4.64 28.02
N VAL A 530 -5.77 5.83 27.42
CA VAL A 530 -6.02 6.04 25.99
C VAL A 530 -4.85 6.76 25.34
N VAL A 531 -4.33 6.19 24.25
CA VAL A 531 -3.20 6.74 23.49
C VAL A 531 -3.65 7.07 22.08
N VAL A 532 -3.24 8.24 21.57
CA VAL A 532 -3.26 8.50 20.13
C VAL A 532 -1.84 8.40 19.58
N LEU A 533 -1.64 7.46 18.66
CA LEU A 533 -0.44 7.35 17.84
C LEU A 533 -0.61 8.12 16.55
N ASP A 534 0.45 8.78 16.13
CA ASP A 534 0.45 9.63 14.94
C ASP A 534 1.65 9.30 14.04
N ALA A 535 1.38 9.07 12.76
CA ALA A 535 2.42 8.93 11.76
C ALA A 535 2.56 10.27 11.05
N GLY A 536 3.69 10.95 11.24
CA GLY A 536 3.96 12.26 10.65
C GLY A 536 3.73 12.27 9.13
N HIS A 537 3.36 13.45 8.60
CA HIS A 537 3.20 13.68 7.16
C HIS A 537 2.09 12.84 6.50
N GLY A 538 2.15 12.66 5.16
CA GLY A 538 1.18 11.88 4.38
C GLY A 538 0.78 12.55 3.06
N ASN A 539 0.34 11.77 2.08
CA ASN A 539 -0.08 12.22 0.74
C ASN A 539 0.92 13.22 0.13
N GLN A 540 0.50 14.47 -0.10
CA GLN A 540 1.28 15.54 -0.72
C GLN A 540 2.45 16.05 0.14
N ASP A 541 2.47 15.73 1.43
CA ASP A 541 3.58 16.02 2.32
C ASP A 541 4.43 14.75 2.50
N PRO A 542 5.57 14.62 1.82
CA PRO A 542 6.45 13.47 1.97
C PRO A 542 7.22 13.47 3.29
N GLY A 543 7.20 14.57 4.04
CA GLY A 543 8.20 14.87 5.05
C GLY A 543 9.57 15.03 4.43
N THR A 544 10.61 14.63 5.14
CA THR A 544 11.95 14.56 4.54
C THR A 544 12.07 13.42 3.53
N SER A 545 13.01 13.55 2.60
CA SER A 545 13.39 12.50 1.66
C SER A 545 14.90 12.40 1.62
N GLY A 546 15.41 11.18 1.67
CA GLY A 546 16.83 10.91 1.71
C GLY A 546 17.12 9.43 1.48
N ASN A 547 18.24 9.14 0.79
CA ASN A 547 18.71 7.78 0.55
C ASN A 547 17.66 6.84 -0.09
N GLY A 548 16.78 7.39 -0.95
CA GLY A 548 15.74 6.62 -1.64
C GLY A 548 14.45 6.39 -0.84
N PHE A 549 14.37 6.88 0.40
CA PHE A 549 13.20 6.73 1.27
C PHE A 549 12.48 8.05 1.51
N LYS A 550 11.18 7.95 1.79
CA LYS A 550 10.32 9.05 2.21
C LYS A 550 9.88 8.83 3.65
N GLU A 551 9.92 9.90 4.42
CA GLU A 551 9.57 9.89 5.84
C GLU A 551 8.15 9.38 6.09
N LYS A 552 7.18 9.89 5.32
CA LYS A 552 5.77 9.54 5.49
C LYS A 552 5.48 8.04 5.40
N ASP A 553 6.24 7.31 4.58
CA ASP A 553 6.05 5.88 4.31
C ASP A 553 6.60 5.07 5.50
N LEU A 554 7.78 5.44 5.98
CA LEU A 554 8.42 4.79 7.12
C LEU A 554 7.69 5.10 8.44
N ASN A 555 7.22 6.34 8.62
CA ASN A 555 6.39 6.73 9.76
C ASN A 555 5.13 5.85 9.86
N LEU A 556 4.45 5.63 8.73
CA LEU A 556 3.26 4.79 8.67
C LEU A 556 3.58 3.34 9.01
N GLN A 557 4.67 2.79 8.45
CA GLN A 557 5.08 1.41 8.70
C GLN A 557 5.35 1.15 10.19
N VAL A 558 6.09 2.05 10.86
CA VAL A 558 6.36 1.94 12.31
C VAL A 558 5.08 2.08 13.12
N LEU A 559 4.21 3.05 12.77
CA LEU A 559 2.93 3.24 13.45
C LEU A 559 2.05 1.98 13.35
N LEU A 560 1.90 1.40 12.16
CA LEU A 560 1.05 0.22 11.96
C LEU A 560 1.58 -0.99 12.71
N LYS A 561 2.90 -1.21 12.74
CA LYS A 561 3.53 -2.23 13.58
C LYS A 561 3.26 -2.01 15.07
N THR A 562 3.36 -0.75 15.52
CA THR A 562 3.08 -0.37 16.91
C THR A 562 1.62 -0.62 17.26
N TYR A 563 0.69 -0.18 16.40
CA TYR A 563 -0.74 -0.36 16.57
C TYR A 563 -1.13 -1.85 16.61
N ALA A 564 -0.57 -2.66 15.72
CA ALA A 564 -0.81 -4.10 15.68
C ALA A 564 -0.36 -4.82 16.97
N LEU A 565 0.65 -4.31 17.70
CA LEU A 565 1.02 -4.89 19.00
C LEU A 565 -0.07 -4.70 20.05
N PHE A 566 -0.74 -3.54 20.07
CA PHE A 566 -1.84 -3.28 20.99
C PHE A 566 -3.09 -4.05 20.61
N GLU A 567 -3.44 -4.12 19.32
CA GLU A 567 -4.66 -4.82 18.90
C GLU A 567 -4.56 -6.35 19.10
N ASN A 568 -3.36 -6.92 19.13
CA ASN A 568 -3.15 -8.37 19.24
C ASN A 568 -2.76 -8.86 20.64
N ASP A 569 -2.58 -7.99 21.64
CA ASP A 569 -2.10 -8.42 22.96
C ASP A 569 -3.19 -8.98 23.89
N GLY A 570 -4.47 -8.80 23.52
CA GLY A 570 -5.62 -9.28 24.29
C GLY A 570 -5.82 -8.57 25.64
N LYS A 571 -5.26 -7.37 25.82
CA LYS A 571 -5.38 -6.58 27.05
C LYS A 571 -6.30 -5.38 26.84
N ASP A 572 -7.17 -5.14 27.81
CA ASP A 572 -8.13 -4.02 27.77
C ASP A 572 -7.66 -2.76 28.54
N ASP A 573 -6.46 -2.80 29.11
CA ASP A 573 -5.94 -1.72 29.97
C ASP A 573 -5.60 -0.44 29.19
N VAL A 574 -5.14 -0.59 27.94
CA VAL A 574 -4.72 0.51 27.07
C VAL A 574 -5.51 0.46 25.76
N LYS A 575 -6.28 1.50 25.47
CA LYS A 575 -6.89 1.68 24.15
C LYS A 575 -6.02 2.59 23.29
N VAL A 576 -5.74 2.17 22.06
CA VAL A 576 -4.99 2.97 21.09
C VAL A 576 -5.89 3.40 19.93
N TYR A 577 -5.71 4.64 19.49
CA TYR A 577 -6.26 5.19 18.26
C TYR A 577 -5.12 5.73 17.40
N VAL A 578 -5.28 5.69 16.08
CA VAL A 578 -4.31 6.29 15.14
C VAL A 578 -4.85 7.54 14.44
N THR A 579 -3.96 8.42 13.99
CA THR A 579 -4.35 9.58 13.17
C THR A 579 -4.60 9.22 11.70
N ARG A 580 -3.91 8.20 11.20
CA ARG A 580 -4.07 7.59 9.86
C ARG A 580 -3.54 6.16 9.86
N ASP A 581 -4.11 5.33 9.00
CA ASP A 581 -3.69 3.95 8.70
C ASP A 581 -3.32 3.75 7.21
N ASP A 582 -3.43 4.82 6.41
CA ASP A 582 -3.06 4.89 5.00
C ASP A 582 -2.17 6.12 4.70
N ASP A 583 -1.90 6.38 3.41
CA ASP A 583 -1.14 7.56 2.95
C ASP A 583 -2.00 8.84 2.88
N SER A 584 -3.00 9.00 3.76
CA SER A 584 -3.74 10.25 3.91
C SER A 584 -2.91 11.34 4.62
N TYR A 585 -3.31 12.61 4.46
CA TYR A 585 -2.67 13.76 5.12
C TYR A 585 -3.58 14.41 6.18
N PRO A 586 -3.57 13.93 7.44
CA PRO A 586 -4.17 14.65 8.54
C PRO A 586 -3.46 16.00 8.77
N GLN A 587 -4.20 17.10 8.83
CA GLN A 587 -3.64 18.39 9.21
C GLN A 587 -3.25 18.40 10.70
N ASN A 588 -2.23 19.18 11.08
CA ASN A 588 -1.77 19.30 12.48
C ASN A 588 -2.89 19.64 13.47
N ALA A 589 -3.84 20.50 13.08
CA ALA A 589 -5.00 20.82 13.90
C ALA A 589 -5.90 19.59 14.14
N THR A 590 -6.11 18.76 13.12
CA THR A 590 -6.89 17.51 13.21
C THR A 590 -6.18 16.48 14.09
N ARG A 591 -4.86 16.32 13.95
CA ARG A 591 -4.03 15.43 14.79
C ARG A 591 -4.17 15.80 16.26
N ALA A 592 -3.97 17.08 16.58
CA ALA A 592 -4.08 17.60 17.94
C ALA A 592 -5.53 17.49 18.49
N LYS A 593 -6.54 17.84 17.69
CA LYS A 593 -7.96 17.71 18.08
C LYS A 593 -8.28 16.27 18.48
N LYS A 594 -7.86 15.28 17.69
CA LYS A 594 -8.08 13.87 17.99
C LYS A 594 -7.52 13.49 19.37
N ALA A 595 -6.27 13.88 19.65
CA ALA A 595 -5.65 13.62 20.94
C ALA A 595 -6.38 14.32 22.10
N ASN A 596 -6.68 15.61 21.94
CA ASN A 596 -7.30 16.42 22.99
C ASN A 596 -8.69 15.88 23.38
N GLU A 597 -9.47 15.45 22.40
CA GLU A 597 -10.82 14.93 22.60
C GLU A 597 -10.80 13.52 23.18
N SER A 598 -9.92 12.63 22.74
CA SER A 598 -10.04 11.19 23.03
C SER A 598 -8.99 10.60 23.98
N ALA A 599 -7.81 11.21 24.10
CA ALA A 599 -6.63 10.54 24.67
C ALA A 599 -6.13 11.14 25.97
N ASP A 600 -5.25 10.40 26.62
CA ASP A 600 -4.41 10.81 27.76
C ASP A 600 -3.00 11.18 27.35
N MET A 601 -2.53 10.67 26.22
CA MET A 601 -1.25 11.03 25.64
C MET A 601 -1.25 10.96 24.12
N PHE A 602 -0.30 11.66 23.52
CA PHE A 602 -0.06 11.72 22.09
C PHE A 602 1.39 11.40 21.76
N ILE A 603 1.61 10.45 20.86
CA ILE A 603 2.94 10.08 20.37
C ILE A 603 2.94 10.21 18.86
N SER A 604 3.75 11.12 18.33
CA SER A 604 3.96 11.27 16.89
C SER A 604 5.30 10.67 16.48
N ILE A 605 5.31 9.85 15.43
CA ILE A 605 6.48 9.15 14.89
C ILE A 605 6.95 9.91 13.65
N HIS A 606 8.23 10.24 13.65
CA HIS A 606 8.93 11.01 12.62
C HIS A 606 10.34 10.46 12.37
N MET A 607 10.96 10.92 11.27
CA MET A 607 12.40 10.81 11.07
C MET A 607 13.01 12.16 10.68
N ASN A 608 14.18 12.41 11.23
CA ASN A 608 14.85 13.68 11.12
C ASN A 608 15.63 13.78 9.80
N SER A 609 16.16 14.96 9.52
CA SER A 609 17.04 15.20 8.40
C SER A 609 17.96 16.37 8.69
N ALA A 610 19.20 16.25 8.23
CA ALA A 610 20.20 17.29 8.35
C ALA A 610 20.67 17.71 6.97
N SER A 611 20.55 19.01 6.70
CA SER A 611 21.04 19.64 5.47
C SER A 611 21.86 20.88 5.83
N PRO A 612 22.99 21.14 5.12
CA PRO A 612 23.53 20.37 3.99
C PRO A 612 24.37 19.16 4.41
N ASN A 613 24.54 18.90 5.71
CA ASN A 613 25.44 17.87 6.23
C ASN A 613 24.67 16.59 6.62
N PRO A 614 24.82 15.46 5.90
CA PRO A 614 24.12 14.20 6.19
C PRO A 614 24.75 13.37 7.33
N VAL A 615 25.76 13.88 8.03
CA VAL A 615 26.45 13.17 9.12
C VAL A 615 25.60 12.93 10.38
N PRO A 616 24.74 13.85 10.85
CA PRO A 616 23.94 13.63 12.06
C PRO A 616 23.11 12.34 11.98
N ASN A 617 23.15 11.57 13.05
CA ASN A 617 22.42 10.31 13.23
C ASN A 617 21.94 10.20 14.68
N GLY A 618 21.10 9.20 14.95
CA GLY A 618 20.62 8.84 16.27
C GLY A 618 19.18 9.26 16.56
N THR A 619 18.71 8.88 17.74
CA THR A 619 17.31 9.03 18.16
C THR A 619 17.16 10.21 19.13
N GLU A 620 16.15 11.05 18.91
CA GLU A 620 15.72 12.10 19.83
C GLU A 620 14.20 12.09 20.03
N VAL A 621 13.75 12.51 21.21
CA VAL A 621 12.32 12.71 21.50
C VAL A 621 12.06 14.16 21.87
N LEU A 622 11.21 14.82 21.10
CA LEU A 622 10.87 16.23 21.24
C LEU A 622 9.57 16.37 22.03
N TYR A 623 9.53 17.37 22.90
CA TYR A 623 8.40 17.61 23.78
C TYR A 623 8.22 19.08 24.07
N LYS A 624 7.05 19.44 24.60
CA LYS A 624 6.75 20.76 25.14
C LYS A 624 6.13 20.58 26.52
N ASN A 625 6.49 21.44 27.47
CA ASN A 625 5.74 21.51 28.73
C ASN A 625 4.42 22.26 28.51
N HIS A 626 3.31 21.67 28.96
CA HIS A 626 2.01 22.32 28.96
C HIS A 626 1.69 22.91 30.34
N SER A 627 0.81 23.92 30.39
CA SER A 627 0.40 24.53 31.65
C SER A 627 -0.35 23.57 32.58
N ASN A 628 -0.86 22.46 32.06
CA ASN A 628 -1.53 21.39 32.79
C ASN A 628 -0.62 20.18 33.06
N ASP A 629 0.68 20.25 32.79
CA ASP A 629 1.64 19.27 33.29
C ASP A 629 1.79 19.44 34.81
N ILE A 630 1.24 18.50 35.58
CA ILE A 630 1.20 18.55 37.05
C ILE A 630 2.21 17.53 37.61
N GLU A 631 3.01 17.96 38.59
CA GLU A 631 3.94 17.08 39.30
C GLU A 631 3.21 15.88 39.95
N GLY A 632 3.76 14.68 39.79
CA GLY A 632 3.15 13.43 40.25
C GLY A 632 2.13 12.80 39.29
N ARG A 633 1.90 13.41 38.12
CA ARG A 633 1.13 12.82 37.00
C ARG A 633 2.04 12.57 35.79
N LEU A 634 1.48 11.92 34.76
CA LEU A 634 2.14 11.89 33.45
C LEU A 634 2.29 13.33 32.93
N THR A 635 3.50 13.67 32.46
CA THR A 635 3.82 14.96 31.82
C THR A 635 4.52 14.70 30.50
N SER A 636 4.49 15.67 29.57
CA SER A 636 5.20 15.54 28.28
C SER A 636 6.69 15.25 28.45
N LYS A 637 7.34 15.87 29.45
CA LYS A 637 8.76 15.64 29.74
C LYS A 637 9.03 14.20 30.20
N LEU A 638 8.18 13.67 31.08
CA LEU A 638 8.31 12.30 31.58
C LEU A 638 8.04 11.28 30.47
N LEU A 639 7.01 11.52 29.66
CA LEU A 639 6.71 10.73 28.46
C LEU A 639 7.93 10.69 27.53
N ALA A 640 8.50 11.85 27.23
CA ALA A 640 9.68 11.97 26.37
C ALA A 640 10.88 11.20 26.91
N GLN A 641 11.17 11.34 28.21
CA GLN A 641 12.31 10.66 28.83
C GLN A 641 12.13 9.13 28.81
N THR A 642 10.92 8.66 29.07
CA THR A 642 10.62 7.23 29.09
C THR A 642 10.79 6.62 27.70
N LEU A 643 10.24 7.28 26.67
CA LEU A 643 10.38 6.83 25.29
C LEU A 643 11.84 6.91 24.80
N GLN A 644 12.56 7.99 25.12
CA GLN A 644 13.98 8.11 24.79
C GLN A 644 14.76 6.91 25.36
N ASN A 645 14.63 6.63 26.66
CA ASN A 645 15.35 5.53 27.29
C ASN A 645 14.98 4.18 26.67
N GLY A 646 13.69 3.90 26.51
CA GLY A 646 13.22 2.64 25.93
C GLY A 646 13.72 2.43 24.51
N LEU A 647 13.78 3.49 23.69
CA LEU A 647 14.28 3.42 22.32
C LEU A 647 15.80 3.19 22.30
N LEU A 648 16.56 3.87 23.15
CA LEU A 648 18.00 3.66 23.23
C LEU A 648 18.36 2.23 23.64
N ASP A 649 17.66 1.69 24.65
CA ASP A 649 17.85 0.32 25.12
C ASP A 649 17.54 -0.70 24.00
N ALA A 650 16.52 -0.45 23.18
CA ALA A 650 16.11 -1.34 22.11
C ALA A 650 16.97 -1.25 20.84
N LEU A 651 17.49 -0.07 20.52
CA LEU A 651 18.06 0.23 19.21
C LEU A 651 19.59 0.41 19.24
N GLY A 652 20.17 0.75 20.40
CA GLY A 652 21.60 1.07 20.51
C GLY A 652 22.04 2.24 19.61
N THR A 653 21.12 3.17 19.32
CA THR A 653 21.40 4.37 18.51
C THR A 653 22.20 5.41 19.29
N THR A 654 22.80 6.35 18.56
CA THR A 654 23.39 7.54 19.19
C THR A 654 22.33 8.28 20.00
N ASP A 655 22.57 8.43 21.30
CA ASP A 655 21.68 9.18 22.19
C ASP A 655 21.79 10.68 21.94
N ARG A 656 20.72 11.26 21.41
CA ARG A 656 20.60 12.70 21.20
C ARG A 656 19.82 13.40 22.31
N GLY A 657 19.23 12.64 23.23
CA GLY A 657 18.44 13.08 24.36
C GLY A 657 17.09 13.68 23.99
N ILE A 658 16.35 14.09 25.02
CA ILE A 658 15.07 14.78 24.86
C ILE A 658 15.25 16.27 24.52
N LYS A 659 14.37 16.82 23.68
CA LYS A 659 14.43 18.22 23.22
C LYS A 659 13.16 18.99 23.57
N HIS A 660 13.29 20.03 24.39
CA HIS A 660 12.19 20.97 24.61
C HIS A 660 12.01 21.87 23.38
N ARG A 661 10.83 21.83 22.74
CA ARG A 661 10.50 22.57 21.52
C ARG A 661 9.20 23.34 21.70
N THR A 662 9.20 24.61 21.34
CA THR A 662 8.02 25.50 21.43
C THR A 662 7.56 26.00 20.06
N ASP A 663 8.20 25.54 19.00
CA ASP A 663 7.99 25.97 17.60
C ASP A 663 7.23 24.93 16.77
N LEU A 664 6.99 23.74 17.30
CA LEU A 664 6.28 22.66 16.62
C LEU A 664 4.78 22.77 16.83
N LEU A 665 4.01 22.96 15.75
CA LEU A 665 2.58 23.26 15.80
C LEU A 665 1.78 22.15 16.50
N VAL A 666 2.03 20.87 16.20
CA VAL A 666 1.28 19.75 16.79
C VAL A 666 1.49 19.66 18.32
N LEU A 667 2.72 19.88 18.81
CA LEU A 667 3.00 19.97 20.25
C LEU A 667 2.39 21.22 20.88
N ASN A 668 2.28 22.32 20.13
CA ASN A 668 1.64 23.54 20.64
C ASN A 668 0.12 23.43 20.73
N SER A 669 -0.51 22.67 19.85
CA SER A 669 -1.98 22.54 19.75
C SER A 669 -2.55 21.41 20.62
N THR A 670 -1.72 20.52 21.16
CA THR A 670 -2.14 19.47 22.08
C THR A 670 -2.34 20.01 23.51
N THR A 671 -3.28 19.41 24.24
CA THR A 671 -3.60 19.70 25.65
C THR A 671 -3.37 18.49 26.55
N VAL A 672 -2.80 17.42 26.02
CA VAL A 672 -2.43 16.20 26.72
C VAL A 672 -0.90 16.05 26.65
N PRO A 673 -0.25 15.27 27.54
CA PRO A 673 1.14 14.87 27.38
C PRO A 673 1.45 14.42 25.95
N ALA A 674 2.35 15.13 25.27
CA ALA A 674 2.58 14.99 23.83
C ALA A 674 4.07 15.01 23.48
N VAL A 675 4.46 14.12 22.57
CA VAL A 675 5.83 14.02 22.07
C VAL A 675 5.88 13.76 20.56
N ILE A 676 7.02 14.10 19.97
CA ILE A 676 7.46 13.62 18.65
C ILE A 676 8.70 12.76 18.86
N ILE A 677 8.71 11.55 18.30
CA ILE A 677 9.86 10.67 18.26
C ILE A 677 10.53 10.85 16.89
N GLU A 678 11.81 11.19 16.89
CA GLU A 678 12.66 11.14 15.69
C GLU A 678 13.48 9.85 15.75
N THR A 679 13.09 8.83 15.00
CA THR A 679 13.68 7.49 15.14
C THR A 679 15.11 7.39 14.60
N GLY A 680 15.51 8.34 13.76
CA GLY A 680 16.82 8.45 13.10
C GLY A 680 16.82 9.58 12.08
N PHE A 681 17.93 9.76 11.35
CA PHE A 681 18.07 10.77 10.30
C PHE A 681 18.01 10.16 8.90
N LEU A 682 17.00 10.48 8.08
CA LEU A 682 16.92 9.99 6.70
C LEU A 682 18.00 10.57 5.78
N SER A 683 18.57 11.72 6.12
CA SER A 683 19.77 12.22 5.45
C SER A 683 20.99 11.33 5.68
N ASN A 684 21.05 10.62 6.82
CA ASN A 684 22.15 9.74 7.16
C ASN A 684 21.89 8.33 6.63
N LEU A 685 22.80 7.81 5.80
CA LEU A 685 22.65 6.50 5.17
C LEU A 685 22.48 5.36 6.18
N GLY A 686 23.23 5.38 7.28
CA GLY A 686 23.19 4.32 8.29
C GLY A 686 21.86 4.27 9.05
N ASP A 687 21.33 5.44 9.42
CA ASP A 687 19.99 5.50 10.01
C ASP A 687 18.92 5.15 8.99
N ALA A 688 18.99 5.68 7.76
CA ALA A 688 18.03 5.39 6.69
C ALA A 688 17.90 3.88 6.40
N GLN A 689 19.03 3.16 6.33
CA GLN A 689 19.04 1.70 6.17
C GLN A 689 18.44 0.96 7.37
N LYS A 690 18.72 1.42 8.60
CA LYS A 690 18.10 0.86 9.80
C LYS A 690 16.60 1.08 9.81
N VAL A 691 16.12 2.31 9.64
CA VAL A 691 14.69 2.63 9.75
C VAL A 691 13.85 2.07 8.60
N SER A 692 14.46 1.74 7.45
CA SER A 692 13.81 1.03 6.34
C SER A 692 13.76 -0.49 6.53
N ASN A 693 14.55 -1.05 7.46
CA ASN A 693 14.53 -2.47 7.77
C ASN A 693 13.32 -2.83 8.66
N SER A 694 12.52 -3.81 8.23
CA SER A 694 11.28 -4.22 8.88
C SER A 694 11.48 -4.75 10.32
N GLU A 695 12.59 -5.44 10.61
CA GLU A 695 12.89 -5.95 11.96
C GLU A 695 13.29 -4.80 12.90
N TYR A 696 14.05 -3.84 12.39
CA TYR A 696 14.41 -2.66 13.14
C TYR A 696 13.17 -1.80 13.45
N GLN A 697 12.27 -1.64 12.49
CA GLN A 697 10.95 -1.02 12.74
C GLN A 697 10.14 -1.77 13.80
N GLN A 698 10.22 -3.11 13.82
CA GLN A 698 9.57 -3.91 14.85
C GLN A 698 10.16 -3.65 16.24
N LYS A 699 11.48 -3.42 16.35
CA LYS A 699 12.13 -3.04 17.62
C LYS A 699 11.67 -1.65 18.09
N ILE A 700 11.53 -0.68 17.18
CA ILE A 700 10.94 0.63 17.49
C ILE A 700 9.52 0.44 18.03
N ALA A 701 8.68 -0.30 17.31
CA ALA A 701 7.30 -0.56 17.69
C ALA A 701 7.18 -1.25 19.06
N GLN A 702 7.98 -2.28 19.31
CA GLN A 702 8.02 -2.98 20.59
C GLN A 702 8.46 -2.08 21.74
N SER A 703 9.42 -1.20 21.51
CA SER A 703 9.89 -0.24 22.50
C SER A 703 8.82 0.79 22.87
N ILE A 704 8.10 1.33 21.88
CA ILE A 704 6.97 2.24 22.11
C ILE A 704 5.87 1.50 22.90
N TYR A 705 5.50 0.29 22.48
CA TYR A 705 4.52 -0.56 23.17
C TYR A 705 4.87 -0.77 24.64
N ASN A 706 6.11 -1.21 24.93
CA ASN A 706 6.59 -1.46 26.29
C ASN A 706 6.57 -0.18 27.14
N SER A 707 7.01 0.95 26.55
CA SER A 707 7.05 2.25 27.22
C SER A 707 5.66 2.74 27.59
N VAL A 708 4.68 2.58 26.69
CA VAL A 708 3.28 2.95 26.96
C VAL A 708 2.71 2.11 28.10
N TYR A 709 2.90 0.79 28.12
CA TYR A 709 2.42 -0.05 29.22
C TYR A 709 3.09 0.27 30.55
N TYR A 710 4.39 0.57 30.53
CA TYR A 710 5.09 1.05 31.71
C TYR A 710 4.45 2.35 32.22
N LEU A 711 4.18 3.31 31.35
CA LEU A 711 3.56 4.58 31.74
C LEU A 711 2.13 4.39 32.28
N ALA A 712 1.32 3.57 31.61
CA ALA A 712 -0.05 3.25 32.02
C ALA A 712 -0.12 2.60 33.41
N SER A 713 0.88 1.79 33.76
CA SER A 713 0.94 1.09 35.04
C SER A 713 1.47 1.94 36.19
N ASN A 714 2.29 2.96 35.90
CA ASN A 714 3.08 3.67 36.91
C ASN A 714 2.66 5.13 37.13
N TYR A 715 1.88 5.72 36.24
CA TYR A 715 1.52 7.14 36.32
C TYR A 715 0.02 7.38 36.16
N LYS A 716 -0.50 8.31 36.96
CA LYS A 716 -1.87 8.81 36.81
C LYS A 716 -1.94 9.76 35.62
N VAL A 717 -2.98 9.60 34.81
CA VAL A 717 -3.28 10.47 33.66
C VAL A 717 -4.49 11.37 33.87
N ARG A 718 -5.34 11.07 34.86
CA ARG A 718 -6.59 11.79 35.14
C ARG A 718 -6.72 12.08 36.63
#